data_AF-A0A972DXC8-F1
#
_entry.id   AF-A0A972DXC8-F1
#
_cell.length_a   1.000
_cell.length_b   1.000
_cell.length_c   1.000
_cell.angle_alpha   90.00
_cell.angle_beta   90.00
_cell.angle_gamma   90.00
#
_symmetry.space_group_name_H-M   'P 1'
#
loop_
_entity.id
_entity.type
_entity.pdbx_description
1 polymer ?
#
loop_
_entity_poly.entity_id
_entity_poly.type
_entity_poly.pdbx_seq_one_letter_code
_entity_poly.pdbx_strand_id
1 'polypeptide(L)'
;MSRSTLRWSHLFVLLFVPVAWTEPFDPGASDYTGHKGATVYVSSRGDNSDGRSWATAFHAIQAALLAVPDDQGGHRVVVAPGKYAEANLYPSFKGAQGSYNLLIGDTDGTYGSGQTGRVVIDSGAPAVVVRTNPNAPTGNPTWMILDQGDPAAEWGLKSVDWWGPWKCAPEFSGIIWDRWIFRNLYVTGSEGGMGVDITNTKGSEFSFVVDRCVGIGRFAGAAVMAHKPRAGEPVVFRNSYFANLDWWGDAGAVYVRGEDRSMPDVPHATFENCTLVGPDNALQAGYPGVDELYTRVRFKDCKLIVLNFSQPHGTPSTGVICCGCKKAEQLHVDFEDCTLMGYQIFGATEAQGRKLNGNVSYAVKGKVRAYVQYRQPVPQGMERLRYWPVETFDDLIPDRWVPASDRPRRPVLVKIPTNFGAAMENTPFVYKGTPYLALNHRNDAKDRVGDYASEQNMHLYIQNLNTGARVARFGAGHSFVSAFVDGDMLRIFASQGTNDDWFQSIYQFTTTDMQHWDRKLAIPLEGDEHLFNCSVTRGEKEYVMAYESNQPVAFCFRFARSKDLDSWEKVPGLIFTGVNNEYSACPVLRYFAPYYYVIYLHAAIPGHNGWVPFLARSRDLIAWDLSPFNPIMEAAAGEGINNSDIDLFEYERRTYVYYATGDQATWGTVRIAMYDGPMRQFYESHFPEDAAMVRVSTQR
;
A
#
# COMPACT_ATOMS: atom_id res chain seq x y z
N MET A 1 23.13 -53.51 -23.56
CA MET A 1 23.18 -52.51 -24.66
C MET A 1 21.74 -52.04 -24.86
N SER A 2 21.33 -50.89 -24.34
CA SER A 2 21.50 -49.58 -24.97
C SER A 2 21.37 -48.50 -23.90
N ARG A 3 22.31 -47.56 -23.89
CA ARG A 3 22.36 -46.38 -23.01
C ARG A 3 21.63 -45.23 -23.72
N SER A 4 20.67 -44.60 -23.07
CA SER A 4 20.29 -43.21 -23.38
C SER A 4 20.59 -42.33 -22.17
N THR A 5 21.51 -41.40 -22.39
CA THR A 5 22.03 -40.42 -21.44
C THR A 5 21.21 -39.13 -21.60
N LEU A 6 20.35 -38.83 -20.62
CA LEU A 6 19.71 -37.52 -20.52
C LEU A 6 20.61 -36.60 -19.68
N ARG A 7 21.23 -35.63 -20.35
CA ARG A 7 21.99 -34.54 -19.72
C ARG A 7 21.05 -33.67 -18.89
N TRP A 8 21.34 -33.53 -17.61
CA TRP A 8 20.76 -32.49 -16.75
C TRP A 8 21.51 -31.19 -17.00
N SER A 9 20.87 -30.24 -17.67
CA SER A 9 21.30 -28.84 -17.71
C SER A 9 20.96 -28.21 -16.36
N HIS A 10 21.97 -27.77 -15.61
CA HIS A 10 21.77 -26.94 -14.42
C HIS A 10 21.15 -25.60 -14.82
N LEU A 11 19.85 -25.44 -14.63
CA LEU A 11 19.19 -24.14 -14.66
C LEU A 11 19.34 -23.53 -13.27
N PHE A 12 20.31 -22.63 -13.11
CA PHE A 12 20.37 -21.73 -11.96
C PHE A 12 19.11 -20.86 -11.98
N VAL A 13 18.11 -21.20 -11.16
CA VAL A 13 17.01 -20.29 -10.84
C VAL A 13 17.58 -19.26 -9.89
N LEU A 14 17.93 -18.09 -10.44
CA LEU A 14 18.13 -16.87 -9.68
C LEU A 14 16.82 -16.55 -8.96
N LEU A 15 16.74 -16.95 -7.70
CA LEU A 15 15.74 -16.45 -6.76
C LEU A 15 15.89 -14.92 -6.69
N PHE A 16 14.97 -14.22 -7.35
CA PHE A 16 14.76 -12.79 -7.14
C PHE A 16 14.25 -12.60 -5.71
N VAL A 17 15.18 -12.36 -4.79
CA VAL A 17 14.89 -11.62 -3.56
C VAL A 17 14.33 -10.27 -4.00
N PRO A 18 13.20 -9.78 -3.44
CA PRO A 18 12.84 -8.38 -3.61
C PRO A 18 13.92 -7.58 -2.87
N VAL A 19 14.93 -7.18 -3.62
CA VAL A 19 15.85 -6.14 -3.21
C VAL A 19 14.95 -4.93 -2.99
N ALA A 20 14.78 -4.50 -1.73
CA ALA A 20 14.41 -3.11 -1.48
C ALA A 20 15.36 -2.31 -2.35
N TRP A 21 14.85 -1.60 -3.35
CA TRP A 21 15.70 -0.77 -4.18
C TRP A 21 16.38 0.19 -3.24
N THR A 22 17.63 -0.09 -2.91
CA THR A 22 18.48 0.85 -2.22
C THR A 22 18.57 2.02 -3.19
N GLU A 23 18.20 3.21 -2.73
CA GLU A 23 18.39 4.44 -3.51
C GLU A 23 19.61 5.14 -2.94
N PRO A 24 20.83 4.61 -3.13
CA PRO A 24 22.03 5.15 -2.52
C PRO A 24 22.34 6.58 -2.99
N PHE A 25 21.59 7.09 -3.97
CA PHE A 25 21.66 8.45 -4.49
C PHE A 25 20.73 9.45 -3.77
N ASP A 26 19.76 9.00 -2.97
CA ASP A 26 18.78 9.86 -2.30
C ASP A 26 19.27 10.34 -0.92
N PRO A 27 19.49 11.66 -0.70
CA PRO A 27 19.97 12.17 0.59
C PRO A 27 18.94 12.07 1.74
N GLY A 28 17.70 11.66 1.46
CA GLY A 28 16.68 11.33 2.45
C GLY A 28 16.64 9.85 2.86
N ALA A 29 17.40 8.96 2.20
CA ALA A 29 17.43 7.54 2.49
C ALA A 29 18.32 7.22 3.70
N SER A 30 17.98 6.18 4.47
CA SER A 30 18.73 5.78 5.66
C SER A 30 20.09 5.15 5.35
N ASP A 31 20.24 4.59 4.15
CA ASP A 31 21.45 3.96 3.62
C ASP A 31 22.26 4.90 2.69
N TYR A 32 21.91 6.19 2.64
CA TYR A 32 22.62 7.18 1.84
C TYR A 32 24.07 7.36 2.30
N THR A 33 25.00 7.13 1.38
CA THR A 33 26.46 7.24 1.61
C THR A 33 27.14 8.30 0.74
N GLY A 34 26.36 9.01 -0.09
CA GLY A 34 26.86 10.08 -0.95
C GLY A 34 27.23 11.38 -0.21
N HIS A 35 27.49 12.44 -0.97
CA HIS A 35 27.87 13.75 -0.43
C HIS A 35 26.75 14.33 0.45
N LYS A 36 27.06 14.71 1.70
CA LYS A 36 26.08 15.35 2.60
C LYS A 36 26.13 16.87 2.43
N GLY A 37 25.34 17.38 1.49
CA GLY A 37 25.24 18.80 1.20
C GLY A 37 24.45 19.60 2.24
N ALA A 38 24.33 20.91 1.99
CA ALA A 38 23.52 21.82 2.79
C ALA A 38 22.05 21.38 2.90
N THR A 39 21.46 21.57 4.09
CA THR A 39 20.00 21.50 4.30
C THR A 39 19.47 22.92 4.48
N VAL A 40 18.49 23.29 3.66
CA VAL A 40 17.87 24.62 3.62
C VAL A 40 16.38 24.48 3.95
N TYR A 41 15.88 25.28 4.88
CA TYR A 41 14.53 25.20 5.41
C TYR A 41 13.64 26.31 4.86
N VAL A 42 12.38 25.97 4.56
CA VAL A 42 11.35 26.90 4.10
C VAL A 42 10.14 26.84 5.02
N SER A 43 9.76 27.96 5.62
CA SER A 43 8.59 28.07 6.48
C SER A 43 8.13 29.51 6.61
N SER A 44 6.82 29.75 6.57
CA SER A 44 6.24 31.06 6.90
C SER A 44 6.46 31.51 8.35
N ARG A 45 6.95 30.61 9.23
CA ARG A 45 7.28 30.90 10.63
C ARG A 45 8.75 31.27 10.85
N GLY A 46 9.61 31.15 9.84
CA GLY A 46 11.01 31.56 9.94
C GLY A 46 11.14 33.09 9.94
N ASP A 47 12.35 33.60 10.21
CA ASP A 47 12.67 35.02 10.10
C ASP A 47 13.07 35.47 8.68
N ASN A 48 13.11 34.54 7.72
CA ASN A 48 13.47 34.76 6.33
C ASN A 48 14.93 35.22 6.09
N SER A 49 15.88 34.81 6.92
CA SER A 49 17.29 35.19 6.80
C SER A 49 18.13 34.28 5.91
N ASP A 50 18.54 33.10 6.41
CA ASP A 50 19.56 32.26 5.77
C ASP A 50 19.13 30.80 5.48
N GLY A 51 17.96 30.39 5.97
CA GLY A 51 17.41 29.07 5.75
C GLY A 51 18.15 27.93 6.44
N ARG A 52 19.13 28.16 7.32
CA ARG A 52 19.94 27.09 7.95
C ARG A 52 19.25 26.35 9.09
N SER A 53 18.11 26.87 9.57
CA SER A 53 17.28 26.26 10.60
C SER A 53 15.81 26.61 10.38
N TRP A 54 14.89 25.97 11.11
CA TRP A 54 13.48 26.37 11.09
C TRP A 54 13.25 27.81 11.58
N ALA A 55 14.06 28.30 12.52
CA ALA A 55 13.98 29.68 13.01
C ALA A 55 14.44 30.69 11.94
N THR A 56 15.45 30.32 11.16
CA THR A 56 15.99 31.17 10.09
C THR A 56 15.43 30.84 8.70
N ALA A 57 14.37 30.02 8.64
CA ALA A 57 13.81 29.49 7.40
C ALA A 57 13.40 30.58 6.42
N PHE A 58 13.64 30.37 5.13
CA PHE A 58 13.12 31.23 4.08
C PHE A 58 11.59 31.17 4.02
N HIS A 59 10.95 32.26 3.64
CA HIS A 59 9.50 32.29 3.39
C HIS A 59 9.13 31.74 2.00
N ALA A 60 10.08 31.72 1.07
CA ALA A 60 9.89 31.28 -0.30
C ALA A 60 10.76 30.05 -0.63
N ILE A 61 10.19 29.12 -1.39
CA ILE A 61 10.88 27.94 -1.91
C ILE A 61 11.95 28.36 -2.91
N GLN A 62 11.66 29.35 -3.77
CA GLN A 62 12.64 29.86 -4.73
C GLN A 62 13.91 30.40 -4.04
N ALA A 63 13.76 31.11 -2.92
CA ALA A 63 14.93 31.63 -2.18
C ALA A 63 15.80 30.49 -1.64
N ALA A 64 15.18 29.42 -1.12
CA ALA A 64 15.90 28.25 -0.64
C ALA A 64 16.60 27.46 -1.77
N LEU A 65 15.95 27.32 -2.93
CA LEU A 65 16.55 26.71 -4.11
C LEU A 65 17.79 27.49 -4.61
N LEU A 66 17.77 28.81 -4.50
CA LEU A 66 18.92 29.65 -4.87
C LEU A 66 20.06 29.61 -3.84
N ALA A 67 19.75 29.30 -2.59
CA ALA A 67 20.71 29.19 -1.49
C ALA A 67 21.50 27.87 -1.48
N VAL A 68 21.18 26.93 -2.37
CA VAL A 68 22.01 25.73 -2.60
C VAL A 68 23.41 26.18 -3.05
N PRO A 69 24.51 25.76 -2.38
CA PRO A 69 25.80 26.43 -2.50
C PRO A 69 26.68 25.97 -3.66
N ASP A 70 26.50 24.75 -4.17
CA ASP A 70 27.34 24.14 -5.20
C ASP A 70 26.63 23.00 -5.94
N ASP A 71 27.33 22.37 -6.89
CA ASP A 71 26.84 21.29 -7.76
C ASP A 71 27.32 19.89 -7.33
N GLN A 72 27.81 19.72 -6.10
CA GLN A 72 28.28 18.40 -5.60
C GLN A 72 27.14 17.45 -5.21
N GLY A 73 25.90 17.93 -5.21
CA GLY A 73 24.73 17.10 -4.96
C GLY A 73 24.48 16.78 -3.48
N GLY A 74 23.42 16.03 -3.19
CA GLY A 74 23.05 15.65 -1.82
C GLY A 74 22.53 16.80 -0.95
N HIS A 75 22.23 17.95 -1.56
CA HIS A 75 21.59 19.07 -0.88
C HIS A 75 20.09 18.79 -0.65
N ARG A 76 19.53 19.40 0.39
CA ARG A 76 18.13 19.22 0.79
C ARG A 76 17.44 20.57 0.95
N VAL A 77 16.29 20.75 0.31
CA VAL A 77 15.36 21.83 0.59
C VAL A 77 14.14 21.23 1.28
N VAL A 78 13.95 21.55 2.56
CA VAL A 78 12.90 20.98 3.42
C VAL A 78 11.84 22.05 3.67
N VAL A 79 10.61 21.77 3.28
CA VAL A 79 9.51 22.74 3.28
C VAL A 79 8.49 22.37 4.34
N ALA A 80 8.16 23.30 5.24
CA ALA A 80 7.12 23.11 6.24
C ALA A 80 5.72 23.11 5.58
N PRO A 81 4.73 22.40 6.16
CA PRO A 81 3.33 22.50 5.76
C PRO A 81 2.85 23.95 5.62
N GLY A 82 2.16 24.25 4.52
CA GLY A 82 1.75 25.59 4.16
C GLY A 82 1.25 25.70 2.72
N LYS A 83 0.87 26.91 2.32
CA LYS A 83 0.57 27.28 0.93
C LYS A 83 1.62 28.31 0.49
N TYR A 84 2.29 28.02 -0.62
CA TYR A 84 3.38 28.84 -1.17
C TYR A 84 2.99 29.26 -2.59
N ALA A 85 2.93 30.56 -2.83
CA ALA A 85 2.67 31.12 -4.15
C ALA A 85 4.01 31.23 -4.90
N GLU A 86 4.28 30.24 -5.75
CA GLU A 86 5.60 30.02 -6.36
C GLU A 86 5.44 29.77 -7.85
N ALA A 87 5.20 30.86 -8.57
CA ALA A 87 4.91 30.82 -9.99
C ALA A 87 6.10 30.37 -10.85
N ASN A 88 7.31 30.45 -10.31
CA ASN A 88 8.59 30.23 -10.96
C ASN A 88 9.50 29.49 -9.99
N LEU A 89 9.92 28.27 -10.33
CA LEU A 89 10.93 27.54 -9.55
C LEU A 89 12.14 27.17 -10.40
N TYR A 90 13.34 27.41 -9.89
CA TYR A 90 14.57 26.90 -10.49
C TYR A 90 15.69 26.88 -9.45
N PRO A 91 16.52 25.82 -9.40
CA PRO A 91 17.68 25.77 -8.51
C PRO A 91 18.89 26.49 -9.11
N SER A 92 19.85 26.86 -8.25
CA SER A 92 21.17 27.33 -8.69
C SER A 92 22.01 26.23 -9.33
N PHE A 93 21.83 24.98 -8.89
CA PHE A 93 22.69 23.86 -9.27
C PHE A 93 21.91 22.55 -9.48
N LYS A 94 22.45 21.71 -10.37
CA LYS A 94 22.01 20.32 -10.57
C LYS A 94 22.46 19.44 -9.40
N GLY A 95 21.92 18.23 -9.30
CA GLY A 95 22.51 17.18 -8.47
C GLY A 95 23.74 16.54 -9.13
N ALA A 96 24.45 15.71 -8.37
CA ALA A 96 25.60 14.97 -8.85
C ALA A 96 25.29 13.47 -9.00
N GLN A 97 26.07 12.77 -9.83
CA GLN A 97 25.93 11.33 -9.99
C GLN A 97 26.10 10.62 -8.64
N GLY A 98 25.13 9.77 -8.27
CA GLY A 98 25.12 9.11 -6.96
C GLY A 98 24.83 10.03 -5.77
N SER A 99 24.50 11.30 -5.98
CA SER A 99 24.16 12.26 -4.92
C SER A 99 23.15 13.28 -5.45
N TYR A 100 21.89 12.87 -5.52
CA TYR A 100 20.83 13.72 -6.04
C TYR A 100 20.50 14.83 -5.02
N ASN A 101 19.94 15.93 -5.50
CA ASN A 101 19.36 16.94 -4.61
C ASN A 101 17.91 16.58 -4.28
N LEU A 102 17.40 16.99 -3.12
CA LEU A 102 16.06 16.65 -2.64
C LEU A 102 15.26 17.90 -2.28
N LEU A 103 14.11 18.10 -2.93
CA LEU A 103 13.07 19.03 -2.51
C LEU A 103 11.93 18.24 -1.86
N ILE A 104 11.70 18.45 -0.56
CA ILE A 104 10.81 17.61 0.23
C ILE A 104 9.89 18.41 1.16
N GLY A 105 8.63 17.99 1.22
CA GLY A 105 7.67 18.48 2.21
C GLY A 105 7.73 17.72 3.54
N ASP A 106 7.78 18.45 4.66
CA ASP A 106 7.68 17.92 6.02
C ASP A 106 6.23 17.66 6.43
N THR A 107 5.55 16.79 5.69
CA THR A 107 4.09 16.64 5.78
C THR A 107 3.61 16.00 7.09
N ASP A 108 4.44 15.17 7.70
CA ASP A 108 4.18 14.45 8.96
C ASP A 108 4.96 15.00 10.15
N GLY A 109 5.74 16.07 9.95
CA GLY A 109 6.54 16.72 10.99
C GLY A 109 7.84 15.99 11.34
N THR A 110 8.20 14.92 10.63
CA THR A 110 9.41 14.12 10.89
C THR A 110 10.72 14.89 10.71
N TYR A 111 10.71 15.99 9.94
CA TYR A 111 11.86 16.88 9.77
C TYR A 111 11.89 18.07 10.73
N GLY A 112 10.95 18.11 11.69
CA GLY A 112 11.01 19.02 12.83
C GLY A 112 10.40 20.40 12.60
N SER A 113 9.56 20.60 11.57
CA SER A 113 8.87 21.87 11.34
C SER A 113 7.88 22.25 12.45
N GLY A 114 7.56 21.31 13.34
CA GLY A 114 6.54 21.46 14.39
C GLY A 114 5.13 21.56 13.82
N GLN A 115 4.92 21.11 12.58
CA GLN A 115 3.66 21.17 11.86
C GLN A 115 3.42 19.84 11.13
N THR A 116 2.15 19.49 10.96
CA THR A 116 1.71 18.43 10.06
C THR A 116 0.71 19.02 9.07
N GLY A 117 0.65 18.48 7.86
CA GLY A 117 -0.21 19.00 6.81
C GLY A 117 0.46 18.97 5.45
N ARG A 118 -0.12 19.69 4.48
CA ARG A 118 0.40 19.69 3.11
C ARG A 118 1.35 20.83 2.85
N VAL A 119 2.35 20.56 2.03
CA VAL A 119 3.10 21.58 1.31
C VAL A 119 2.43 21.78 -0.04
N VAL A 120 1.65 22.86 -0.15
CA VAL A 120 0.96 23.23 -1.39
C VAL A 120 1.79 24.30 -2.09
N ILE A 121 2.30 23.97 -3.26
CA ILE A 121 2.95 24.89 -4.19
C ILE A 121 1.88 25.30 -5.20
N ASP A 122 1.35 26.50 -5.04
CA ASP A 122 0.50 27.14 -6.04
C ASP A 122 1.42 27.81 -7.06
N SER A 123 1.66 27.07 -8.14
CA SER A 123 2.47 27.47 -9.29
C SER A 123 1.69 28.34 -10.28
N GLY A 124 0.47 28.77 -9.94
CA GLY A 124 -0.22 29.82 -10.68
C GLY A 124 0.50 31.17 -10.55
N ALA A 125 -0.09 32.22 -11.12
CA ALA A 125 0.39 33.60 -10.98
C ALA A 125 -0.48 34.46 -10.03
N PRO A 126 -0.85 34.00 -8.80
CA PRO A 126 -1.90 34.65 -8.01
C PRO A 126 -1.52 36.07 -7.55
N ALA A 127 -0.23 36.34 -7.40
CA ALA A 127 0.30 37.60 -6.90
C ALA A 127 0.58 38.66 -7.99
N VAL A 128 0.28 38.38 -9.27
CA VAL A 128 0.56 39.30 -10.39
C VAL A 128 -0.62 39.40 -11.34
N VAL A 129 -0.67 40.48 -12.13
CA VAL A 129 -1.63 40.66 -13.22
C VAL A 129 -1.00 40.13 -14.51
N VAL A 130 -1.72 39.27 -15.23
CA VAL A 130 -1.23 38.66 -16.48
C VAL A 130 -2.22 38.91 -17.63
N ARG A 131 -1.69 39.12 -18.83
CA ARG A 131 -2.45 39.23 -20.08
C ARG A 131 -1.78 38.41 -21.17
N THR A 132 -2.49 38.14 -22.25
CA THR A 132 -1.88 37.61 -23.48
C THR A 132 -1.24 38.76 -24.26
N ASN A 133 -0.03 38.53 -24.76
CA ASN A 133 0.65 39.40 -25.72
C ASN A 133 0.24 38.96 -27.13
N PRO A 134 -0.66 39.69 -27.82
CA PRO A 134 -1.10 39.33 -29.16
C PRO A 134 0.00 39.49 -30.22
N ASN A 135 1.11 40.16 -29.89
CA ASN A 135 2.22 40.46 -30.81
C ASN A 135 3.43 39.56 -30.58
N ALA A 136 3.26 38.42 -29.90
CA ALA A 136 4.34 37.49 -29.64
C ALA A 136 4.92 36.91 -30.95
N PRO A 137 6.26 36.85 -31.12
CA PRO A 137 6.88 36.32 -32.33
C PRO A 137 6.76 34.79 -32.48
N THR A 138 6.20 34.08 -31.48
CA THR A 138 6.29 32.63 -31.32
C THR A 138 5.06 31.83 -31.79
N GLY A 139 4.13 32.43 -32.54
CA GLY A 139 2.96 31.71 -33.11
C GLY A 139 1.85 31.35 -32.11
N ASN A 140 2.19 31.15 -30.82
CA ASN A 140 1.26 31.10 -29.70
C ASN A 140 1.27 32.44 -28.94
N PRO A 141 0.11 32.95 -28.48
CA PRO A 141 0.06 34.15 -27.63
C PRO A 141 0.89 33.91 -26.36
N THR A 142 1.96 34.68 -26.15
CA THR A 142 2.74 34.58 -24.91
C THR A 142 2.07 35.34 -23.79
N TRP A 143 2.38 34.99 -22.55
CA TRP A 143 1.89 35.74 -21.40
C TRP A 143 2.77 36.96 -21.14
N MET A 144 2.15 38.11 -20.86
CA MET A 144 2.81 39.32 -20.36
C MET A 144 2.36 39.61 -18.93
N ILE A 145 3.30 39.90 -18.04
CA ILE A 145 3.03 40.38 -16.69
C ILE A 145 2.90 41.90 -16.76
N LEU A 146 1.84 42.45 -16.16
CA LEU A 146 1.64 43.90 -16.08
C LEU A 146 2.20 44.43 -14.76
N ASP A 147 2.81 45.61 -14.81
CA ASP A 147 3.33 46.37 -13.67
C ASP A 147 2.25 47.20 -12.97
N GLN A 148 1.05 47.31 -13.56
CA GLN A 148 -0.10 48.04 -13.05
C GLN A 148 -1.32 47.13 -12.88
N GLY A 149 -2.14 47.45 -11.87
CA GLY A 149 -3.38 46.74 -11.54
C GLY A 149 -3.37 46.17 -10.12
N ASP A 150 -4.53 45.70 -9.66
CA ASP A 150 -4.68 45.02 -8.36
C ASP A 150 -4.81 43.51 -8.59
N PRO A 151 -3.78 42.70 -8.27
CA PRO A 151 -3.86 41.25 -8.37
C PRO A 151 -5.05 40.63 -7.61
N ALA A 152 -5.49 41.27 -6.51
CA ALA A 152 -6.60 40.78 -5.69
C ALA A 152 -7.96 40.86 -6.37
N ALA A 153 -8.13 41.81 -7.29
CA ALA A 153 -9.32 41.90 -8.13
C ALA A 153 -9.40 40.76 -9.18
N GLU A 154 -8.31 40.02 -9.39
CA GLU A 154 -8.18 38.98 -10.41
C GLU A 154 -7.64 37.66 -9.85
N TRP A 155 -7.88 37.35 -8.56
CA TRP A 155 -7.50 36.05 -8.00
C TRP A 155 -8.25 34.90 -8.69
N GLY A 156 -7.54 33.82 -8.98
CA GLY A 156 -8.06 32.68 -9.73
C GLY A 156 -6.95 31.96 -10.49
N LEU A 157 -7.32 30.95 -11.28
CA LEU A 157 -6.38 30.18 -12.09
C LEU A 157 -5.77 31.08 -13.18
N LYS A 158 -4.50 31.42 -12.98
CA LYS A 158 -3.64 32.08 -13.97
C LYS A 158 -2.57 31.09 -14.40
N SER A 159 -2.97 30.17 -15.29
CA SER A 159 -2.07 29.16 -15.84
C SER A 159 -1.11 29.82 -16.80
N VAL A 160 0.12 29.99 -16.34
CA VAL A 160 1.23 30.51 -17.14
C VAL A 160 2.34 29.48 -17.04
N ASP A 161 3.02 29.27 -18.16
CA ASP A 161 3.88 28.14 -18.59
C ASP A 161 4.73 27.33 -17.57
N TRP A 162 5.83 26.71 -18.00
CA TRP A 162 6.69 25.90 -17.14
C TRP A 162 7.62 26.72 -16.22
N TRP A 163 8.20 26.05 -15.23
CA TRP A 163 9.14 26.59 -14.25
C TRP A 163 10.46 27.09 -14.87
N GLY A 164 10.92 28.28 -14.47
CA GLY A 164 12.17 28.92 -14.91
C GLY A 164 12.34 30.31 -14.27
N PRO A 165 13.47 31.02 -14.52
CA PRO A 165 13.72 32.36 -13.98
C PRO A 165 12.73 33.40 -14.46
N TRP A 166 12.25 33.22 -15.69
CA TRP A 166 11.16 33.97 -16.29
C TRP A 166 10.29 32.99 -17.08
N LYS A 167 8.98 33.21 -17.08
CA LYS A 167 8.00 32.32 -17.72
C LYS A 167 8.22 32.31 -19.23
N CYS A 168 8.28 31.11 -19.84
CA CYS A 168 8.63 30.95 -21.25
C CYS A 168 9.98 31.59 -21.62
N ALA A 169 11.04 31.47 -20.81
CA ALA A 169 12.38 31.84 -21.26
C ALA A 169 12.91 30.73 -22.20
N PRO A 170 12.77 30.82 -23.55
CA PRO A 170 13.24 29.77 -24.45
C PRO A 170 14.76 29.53 -24.34
N GLU A 171 15.49 30.53 -23.84
CA GLU A 171 16.91 30.48 -23.51
C GLU A 171 17.23 29.82 -22.17
N PHE A 172 16.23 29.43 -21.38
CA PHE A 172 16.41 28.73 -20.11
C PHE A 172 15.89 27.31 -20.20
N SER A 173 16.77 26.36 -19.90
CA SER A 173 16.46 24.93 -19.93
C SER A 173 16.25 24.35 -18.55
N GLY A 174 15.22 23.53 -18.43
CA GLY A 174 14.93 22.71 -17.28
C GLY A 174 16.01 21.66 -16.96
N ILE A 175 17.07 21.56 -17.77
CA ILE A 175 18.25 20.72 -17.48
C ILE A 175 18.87 21.01 -16.11
N ILE A 176 18.65 22.20 -15.55
CA ILE A 176 19.10 22.56 -14.21
C ILE A 176 18.46 21.69 -13.10
N TRP A 177 17.33 21.03 -13.40
CA TRP A 177 16.67 20.07 -12.51
C TRP A 177 17.23 18.64 -12.62
N ASP A 178 18.32 18.43 -13.38
CA ASP A 178 18.92 17.11 -13.52
C ASP A 178 19.40 16.60 -12.16
N ARG A 179 19.08 15.34 -11.86
CA ARG A 179 19.36 14.65 -10.60
C ARG A 179 18.73 15.34 -9.37
N TRP A 180 17.47 15.75 -9.53
CA TRP A 180 16.62 16.18 -8.41
C TRP A 180 15.54 15.14 -8.08
N ILE A 181 15.17 15.10 -6.80
CA ILE A 181 14.07 14.32 -6.24
C ILE A 181 13.03 15.28 -5.69
N PHE A 182 11.78 15.15 -6.11
CA PHE A 182 10.63 15.84 -5.53
C PHE A 182 9.81 14.85 -4.70
N ARG A 183 9.56 15.20 -3.43
CA ARG A 183 8.89 14.30 -2.50
C ARG A 183 7.89 14.98 -1.59
N ASN A 184 6.72 14.36 -1.40
CA ASN A 184 5.66 14.85 -0.49
C ASN A 184 5.17 16.28 -0.83
N LEU A 185 5.07 16.61 -2.12
CA LEU A 185 4.66 17.94 -2.60
C LEU A 185 3.28 17.88 -3.25
N TYR A 186 2.52 18.97 -3.11
CA TYR A 186 1.29 19.20 -3.86
C TYR A 186 1.48 20.41 -4.76
N VAL A 187 1.66 20.20 -6.06
CA VAL A 187 1.95 21.25 -7.05
C VAL A 187 0.72 21.46 -7.92
N THR A 188 0.22 22.70 -7.99
CA THR A 188 -1.02 23.01 -8.72
C THR A 188 -1.00 24.40 -9.36
N GLY A 189 -1.91 24.67 -10.30
CA GLY A 189 -2.20 26.02 -10.80
C GLY A 189 -1.35 26.52 -11.97
N SER A 190 -0.33 25.77 -12.38
CA SER A 190 0.51 26.06 -13.56
C SER A 190 0.01 25.39 -14.85
N GLU A 191 0.69 25.66 -15.97
CA GLU A 191 0.50 24.90 -17.22
C GLU A 191 0.86 23.43 -17.03
N GLY A 192 2.09 23.17 -16.55
CA GLY A 192 2.69 21.84 -16.56
C GLY A 192 2.87 21.20 -15.18
N GLY A 193 2.03 21.51 -14.19
CA GLY A 193 2.03 20.88 -12.87
C GLY A 193 3.47 20.66 -12.33
N MET A 194 3.89 19.40 -12.22
CA MET A 194 5.29 18.99 -12.01
C MET A 194 5.97 18.70 -13.36
N GLY A 195 6.52 19.73 -14.00
CA GLY A 195 6.96 19.66 -15.39
C GLY A 195 8.37 20.23 -15.64
N VAL A 196 9.12 19.58 -16.53
CA VAL A 196 10.45 20.04 -16.99
C VAL A 196 10.56 19.96 -18.51
N ASP A 197 10.92 21.08 -19.14
CA ASP A 197 11.30 21.16 -20.55
C ASP A 197 12.78 21.48 -20.70
N ILE A 198 13.52 20.66 -21.45
CA ILE A 198 14.97 20.83 -21.70
C ILE A 198 15.26 21.84 -22.85
N THR A 199 14.24 22.50 -23.40
CA THR A 199 14.26 23.68 -24.30
C THR A 199 15.54 23.85 -25.17
N ASN A 200 16.40 24.82 -24.87
CA ASN A 200 17.59 25.17 -25.67
C ASN A 200 18.75 24.16 -25.54
N THR A 201 18.68 23.23 -24.59
CA THR A 201 19.63 22.11 -24.47
C THR A 201 18.97 20.78 -24.82
N LYS A 202 17.90 20.78 -25.63
CA LYS A 202 17.17 19.57 -26.03
C LYS A 202 18.11 18.46 -26.52
N GLY A 203 17.77 17.22 -26.19
CA GLY A 203 18.58 16.05 -26.47
C GLY A 203 19.68 15.78 -25.44
N SER A 204 19.75 16.57 -24.36
CA SER A 204 20.60 16.27 -23.21
C SER A 204 20.09 15.04 -22.46
N GLU A 205 21.00 14.23 -21.93
CA GLU A 205 20.63 13.20 -20.95
C GLU A 205 20.09 13.83 -19.68
N PHE A 206 19.06 13.24 -19.10
CA PHE A 206 18.37 13.78 -17.93
C PHE A 206 17.86 12.69 -17.00
N SER A 207 17.88 12.97 -15.70
CA SER A 207 17.39 12.11 -14.64
C SER A 207 16.62 12.93 -13.61
N PHE A 208 15.50 12.39 -13.14
CA PHE A 208 14.60 13.11 -12.25
C PHE A 208 13.66 12.12 -11.56
N VAL A 209 13.37 12.33 -10.28
CA VAL A 209 12.48 11.46 -9.50
C VAL A 209 11.36 12.27 -8.88
N VAL A 210 10.13 11.81 -9.08
CA VAL A 210 8.94 12.30 -8.38
C VAL A 210 8.36 11.17 -7.55
N ASP A 211 8.22 11.37 -6.25
CA ASP A 211 7.74 10.36 -5.32
C ASP A 211 6.71 10.94 -4.35
N ARG A 212 5.56 10.28 -4.18
CA ARG A 212 4.50 10.72 -3.25
C ARG A 212 4.06 12.17 -3.47
N CYS A 213 3.89 12.56 -4.72
CA CYS A 213 3.48 13.91 -5.07
C CYS A 213 2.11 13.95 -5.74
N VAL A 214 1.51 15.13 -5.71
CA VAL A 214 0.31 15.46 -6.47
C VAL A 214 0.66 16.58 -7.44
N GLY A 215 0.44 16.37 -8.74
CA GLY A 215 0.63 17.38 -9.77
C GLY A 215 -0.68 17.65 -10.51
N ILE A 216 -1.10 18.92 -10.54
CA ILE A 216 -2.30 19.36 -11.26
C ILE A 216 -1.94 20.57 -12.12
N GLY A 217 -2.07 20.42 -13.44
CA GLY A 217 -1.81 21.53 -14.37
C GLY A 217 -2.96 21.74 -15.34
N ARG A 218 -2.99 22.90 -16.01
CA ARG A 218 -3.95 23.11 -17.11
C ARG A 218 -3.64 22.12 -18.25
N PHE A 219 -2.41 22.15 -18.75
CA PHE A 219 -1.93 21.30 -19.83
C PHE A 219 -1.60 19.89 -19.32
N ALA A 220 -0.80 19.77 -18.26
CA ALA A 220 -0.40 18.47 -17.71
C ALA A 220 -0.16 18.51 -16.20
N GLY A 221 -0.53 17.44 -15.50
CA GLY A 221 -0.22 17.25 -14.08
C GLY A 221 1.25 16.96 -13.84
N ALA A 222 1.90 16.28 -14.79
CA ALA A 222 3.35 16.19 -14.87
C ALA A 222 3.84 16.15 -16.32
N ALA A 223 5.05 16.66 -16.55
CA ALA A 223 5.65 16.67 -17.89
C ALA A 223 7.16 16.43 -17.83
N VAL A 224 7.67 15.69 -18.81
CA VAL A 224 9.11 15.63 -19.09
C VAL A 224 9.33 15.59 -20.59
N MET A 225 10.08 16.56 -21.10
CA MET A 225 10.17 16.81 -22.52
C MET A 225 11.59 17.13 -22.93
N ALA A 226 11.89 16.84 -24.19
CA ALA A 226 13.11 17.30 -24.85
C ALA A 226 14.40 16.65 -24.36
N HIS A 227 14.35 15.49 -23.68
CA HIS A 227 15.55 14.81 -23.18
C HIS A 227 15.85 13.52 -23.92
N LYS A 228 17.06 13.00 -23.67
CA LYS A 228 17.43 11.60 -23.91
C LYS A 228 17.44 10.83 -22.60
N PRO A 229 17.00 9.55 -22.60
CA PRO A 229 17.05 8.74 -21.39
C PRO A 229 18.50 8.42 -21.00
N ARG A 230 18.79 8.46 -19.70
CA ARG A 230 20.08 8.08 -19.14
C ARG A 230 20.00 6.66 -18.57
N ALA A 231 20.73 5.72 -19.14
CA ALA A 231 20.74 4.34 -18.66
C ALA A 231 21.29 4.27 -17.21
N GLY A 232 20.55 3.61 -16.30
CA GLY A 232 20.93 3.48 -14.89
C GLY A 232 20.51 4.65 -13.98
N GLU A 233 20.15 5.80 -14.56
CA GLU A 233 19.65 6.97 -13.84
C GLU A 233 18.33 7.44 -14.52
N PRO A 234 17.23 6.69 -14.39
CA PRO A 234 16.01 6.97 -15.15
C PRO A 234 15.28 8.23 -14.69
N VAL A 235 14.37 8.72 -15.55
CA VAL A 235 13.28 9.60 -15.12
C VAL A 235 12.14 8.73 -14.59
N VAL A 236 11.76 8.95 -13.33
CA VAL A 236 10.77 8.13 -12.62
C VAL A 236 9.74 9.01 -11.94
N PHE A 237 8.47 8.68 -12.14
CA PHE A 237 7.36 9.18 -11.36
C PHE A 237 6.75 7.99 -10.61
N ARG A 238 6.60 8.08 -9.29
CA ARG A 238 6.07 6.96 -8.52
C ARG A 238 5.20 7.37 -7.35
N ASN A 239 4.29 6.48 -6.95
CA ASN A 239 3.39 6.68 -5.80
C ASN A 239 2.66 8.03 -5.87
N SER A 240 2.32 8.49 -7.07
CA SER A 240 1.95 9.89 -7.33
C SER A 240 0.67 10.02 -8.12
N TYR A 241 -0.01 11.15 -7.95
CA TYR A 241 -1.27 11.47 -8.62
C TYR A 241 -1.06 12.64 -9.57
N PHE A 242 -1.45 12.48 -10.83
CA PHE A 242 -1.34 13.52 -11.85
C PHE A 242 -2.68 13.74 -12.54
N ALA A 243 -3.09 15.00 -12.63
CA ALA A 243 -4.30 15.38 -13.34
C ALA A 243 -4.08 16.60 -14.22
N ASN A 244 -4.78 16.66 -15.35
CA ASN A 244 -4.89 17.89 -16.12
C ASN A 244 -6.32 18.45 -16.06
N LEU A 245 -6.42 19.77 -16.19
CA LEU A 245 -7.68 20.51 -16.04
C LEU A 245 -8.34 20.85 -17.39
N ASP A 246 -7.67 20.58 -18.50
CA ASP A 246 -8.07 21.02 -19.83
C ASP A 246 -8.02 19.88 -20.85
N TRP A 247 -8.70 20.06 -21.97
CA TRP A 247 -8.78 19.13 -23.10
C TRP A 247 -8.24 19.74 -24.40
N TRP A 248 -7.84 21.02 -24.39
CA TRP A 248 -7.42 21.74 -25.59
C TRP A 248 -5.95 21.48 -25.95
N GLY A 249 -5.69 21.30 -27.25
CA GLY A 249 -4.34 21.17 -27.80
C GLY A 249 -3.72 19.81 -27.51
N ASP A 250 -2.56 19.83 -26.85
CA ASP A 250 -1.76 18.68 -26.46
C ASP A 250 -1.85 18.39 -24.95
N ALA A 251 -2.94 18.80 -24.30
CA ALA A 251 -3.16 18.53 -22.89
C ALA A 251 -3.38 17.04 -22.61
N GLY A 252 -2.83 16.56 -21.50
CA GLY A 252 -2.98 15.18 -21.01
C GLY A 252 -2.61 15.08 -19.54
N ALA A 253 -3.09 14.08 -18.81
CA ALA A 253 -2.79 13.96 -17.38
C ALA A 253 -1.27 13.98 -17.12
N VAL A 254 -0.52 13.33 -18.00
CA VAL A 254 0.93 13.49 -18.14
C VAL A 254 1.33 13.71 -19.59
N TYR A 255 2.45 14.41 -19.78
CA TYR A 255 3.04 14.64 -21.09
C TYR A 255 4.48 14.13 -21.16
N VAL A 256 4.82 13.37 -22.20
CA VAL A 256 6.18 12.87 -22.42
C VAL A 256 6.63 13.10 -23.87
N ARG A 257 7.83 13.65 -24.06
CA ARG A 257 8.45 13.78 -25.39
C ARG A 257 9.94 13.50 -25.35
N GLY A 258 10.36 12.52 -26.14
CA GLY A 258 11.75 12.18 -26.38
C GLY A 258 12.45 12.98 -27.47
N GLU A 259 13.78 12.92 -27.47
CA GLU A 259 14.66 13.49 -28.52
C GLU A 259 15.48 12.44 -29.29
N ASP A 260 15.12 11.17 -29.17
CA ASP A 260 15.77 10.09 -29.92
C ASP A 260 15.26 9.99 -31.36
N ARG A 261 16.17 9.74 -32.31
CA ARG A 261 15.84 9.53 -33.74
C ARG A 261 15.47 8.08 -34.08
N SER A 262 15.48 7.20 -33.08
CA SER A 262 15.07 5.80 -33.15
C SER A 262 14.51 5.38 -31.80
N MET A 263 13.71 4.31 -31.75
CA MET A 263 13.17 3.80 -30.47
C MET A 263 14.31 3.43 -29.51
N PRO A 264 14.38 4.02 -28.30
CA PRO A 264 15.44 3.68 -27.35
C PRO A 264 15.16 2.37 -26.61
N ASP A 265 16.24 1.73 -26.14
CA ASP A 265 16.19 0.49 -25.35
C ASP A 265 15.59 0.70 -23.95
N VAL A 266 15.73 1.91 -23.42
CA VAL A 266 15.20 2.32 -22.11
C VAL A 266 14.11 3.38 -22.29
N PRO A 267 13.09 3.42 -21.40
CA PRO A 267 12.03 4.41 -21.50
C PRO A 267 12.55 5.82 -21.21
N HIS A 268 11.95 6.81 -21.87
CA HIS A 268 12.13 8.23 -21.57
C HIS A 268 11.58 8.59 -20.19
N ALA A 269 10.48 7.95 -19.78
CA ALA A 269 9.87 8.11 -18.46
C ALA A 269 9.23 6.79 -17.99
N THR A 270 9.38 6.50 -16.70
CA THR A 270 8.70 5.38 -16.04
C THR A 270 7.74 5.91 -14.99
N PHE A 271 6.51 5.40 -15.00
CA PHE A 271 5.49 5.66 -14.00
C PHE A 271 5.23 4.38 -13.21
N GLU A 272 5.31 4.43 -11.89
CA GLU A 272 5.12 3.27 -11.00
C GLU A 272 4.11 3.58 -9.89
N ASN A 273 3.04 2.78 -9.78
CA ASN A 273 2.00 3.02 -8.78
C ASN A 273 1.45 4.47 -8.85
N CYS A 274 1.11 4.92 -10.06
CA CYS A 274 0.57 6.26 -10.32
C CYS A 274 -0.88 6.23 -10.78
N THR A 275 -1.62 7.28 -10.41
CA THR A 275 -2.97 7.54 -10.94
C THR A 275 -2.92 8.78 -11.84
N LEU A 276 -3.31 8.59 -13.10
CA LEU A 276 -3.26 9.61 -14.15
C LEU A 276 -4.68 9.90 -14.61
N VAL A 277 -5.12 11.15 -14.49
CA VAL A 277 -6.52 11.54 -14.72
C VAL A 277 -6.61 12.67 -15.73
N GLY A 278 -7.30 12.43 -16.84
CA GLY A 278 -7.53 13.48 -17.82
C GLY A 278 -8.93 13.51 -18.40
N PRO A 279 -9.42 14.69 -18.81
CA PRO A 279 -10.70 14.80 -19.49
C PRO A 279 -10.64 14.19 -20.90
N ASP A 280 -9.49 14.25 -21.57
CA ASP A 280 -9.32 13.79 -22.96
C ASP A 280 -8.33 12.62 -23.12
N ASN A 281 -7.17 12.69 -22.45
CA ASN A 281 -6.18 11.61 -22.49
C ASN A 281 -5.37 11.55 -21.19
N ALA A 282 -4.88 10.35 -20.84
CA ALA A 282 -4.06 10.14 -19.66
C ALA A 282 -2.57 10.33 -19.97
N LEU A 283 -2.12 9.87 -21.14
CA LEU A 283 -0.79 10.19 -21.68
C LEU A 283 -0.96 10.95 -23.00
N GLN A 284 -0.38 12.15 -23.06
CA GLN A 284 -0.01 12.78 -24.32
C GLN A 284 1.47 12.49 -24.59
N ALA A 285 1.78 11.95 -25.78
CA ALA A 285 3.16 11.67 -26.16
C ALA A 285 3.55 12.22 -27.53
N GLY A 286 4.68 12.93 -27.59
CA GLY A 286 5.16 13.58 -28.81
C GLY A 286 4.43 14.89 -29.17
N TYR A 287 4.85 15.52 -30.26
CA TYR A 287 4.30 16.81 -30.71
C TYR A 287 4.39 17.00 -32.24
N PRO A 288 3.45 17.72 -32.87
CA PRO A 288 3.62 18.17 -34.26
C PRO A 288 4.85 19.03 -34.50
N GLY A 289 5.70 18.67 -35.46
CA GLY A 289 6.92 19.44 -35.77
C GLY A 289 8.20 18.85 -35.20
N VAL A 290 8.10 17.79 -34.40
CA VAL A 290 9.23 16.89 -34.07
C VAL A 290 9.06 15.53 -34.77
N ASP A 291 8.75 15.61 -36.06
CA ASP A 291 8.23 14.52 -36.87
C ASP A 291 9.20 13.33 -37.07
N GLU A 292 10.47 13.46 -36.71
CA GLU A 292 11.48 12.39 -36.81
C GLU A 292 11.83 11.73 -35.46
N LEU A 293 11.20 12.17 -34.37
CA LEU A 293 11.59 11.73 -33.02
C LEU A 293 10.73 10.56 -32.52
N TYR A 294 11.29 9.80 -31.59
CA TYR A 294 10.72 8.61 -30.98
C TYR A 294 10.54 8.82 -29.48
N THR A 295 9.47 8.27 -28.92
CA THR A 295 9.16 8.33 -27.49
C THR A 295 8.81 6.94 -26.97
N ARG A 296 9.36 6.59 -25.81
CA ARG A 296 9.09 5.33 -25.11
C ARG A 296 8.70 5.63 -23.68
N VAL A 297 7.58 5.08 -23.21
CA VAL A 297 7.07 5.31 -21.85
C VAL A 297 6.74 3.98 -21.20
N ARG A 298 7.01 3.83 -19.91
CA ARG A 298 6.64 2.64 -19.14
C ARG A 298 5.66 2.98 -18.03
N PHE A 299 4.65 2.15 -17.86
CA PHE A 299 3.69 2.17 -16.76
C PHE A 299 3.71 0.84 -16.02
N LYS A 300 3.86 0.88 -14.71
CA LYS A 300 3.78 -0.28 -13.82
C LYS A 300 2.83 0.01 -12.66
N ASP A 301 1.91 -0.90 -12.38
CA ASP A 301 0.91 -0.75 -11.30
C ASP A 301 0.10 0.57 -11.41
N CYS A 302 -0.10 1.09 -12.63
CA CYS A 302 -0.70 2.40 -12.85
C CYS A 302 -2.19 2.33 -13.21
N LYS A 303 -2.91 3.40 -12.87
CA LYS A 303 -4.29 3.66 -13.29
C LYS A 303 -4.32 4.83 -14.26
N LEU A 304 -4.76 4.57 -15.50
CA LEU A 304 -4.84 5.58 -16.56
C LEU A 304 -6.32 5.86 -16.86
N ILE A 305 -6.78 7.03 -16.45
CA ILE A 305 -8.19 7.36 -16.35
C ILE A 305 -8.54 8.52 -17.28
N VAL A 306 -9.37 8.24 -18.28
CA VAL A 306 -9.99 9.25 -19.15
C VAL A 306 -11.48 9.32 -18.89
N LEU A 307 -11.96 10.53 -18.59
CA LEU A 307 -13.34 10.74 -18.15
C LEU A 307 -14.35 10.85 -19.30
N ASN A 308 -13.88 11.05 -20.54
CA ASN A 308 -14.74 11.18 -21.71
C ASN A 308 -14.92 9.83 -22.46
N PHE A 309 -16.14 9.27 -22.38
CA PHE A 309 -16.55 8.02 -23.07
C PHE A 309 -17.50 8.26 -24.26
N SER A 310 -17.86 9.52 -24.55
CA SER A 310 -18.78 9.97 -25.62
C SER A 310 -19.83 8.96 -26.12
N GLN A 311 -21.08 9.07 -25.64
CA GLN A 311 -22.26 8.32 -26.12
C GLN A 311 -23.53 9.21 -26.06
N PRO A 312 -24.53 9.08 -26.97
CA PRO A 312 -24.62 8.13 -28.10
C PRO A 312 -23.76 8.52 -29.32
N HIS A 313 -23.44 9.80 -29.52
CA HIS A 313 -22.27 10.29 -30.28
C HIS A 313 -22.07 11.78 -29.93
N GLY A 314 -21.05 12.07 -29.13
CA GLY A 314 -20.59 13.43 -28.81
C GLY A 314 -19.22 13.67 -29.46
N THR A 315 -18.32 14.30 -28.71
CA THR A 315 -16.89 14.45 -29.08
C THR A 315 -16.10 13.38 -28.32
N PRO A 316 -15.67 12.28 -28.97
CA PRO A 316 -14.88 11.25 -28.31
C PRO A 316 -13.54 11.77 -27.82
N SER A 317 -13.01 11.11 -26.80
CA SER A 317 -11.66 11.39 -26.32
C SER A 317 -10.62 10.97 -27.34
N THR A 318 -9.48 11.66 -27.40
CA THR A 318 -8.37 11.32 -28.32
C THR A 318 -7.68 10.00 -27.97
N GLY A 319 -7.99 9.42 -26.80
CA GLY A 319 -7.62 8.07 -26.38
C GLY A 319 -7.07 8.08 -24.97
N VAL A 320 -7.00 6.93 -24.29
CA VAL A 320 -6.24 6.85 -23.02
C VAL A 320 -4.78 7.25 -23.24
N ILE A 321 -4.23 6.80 -24.36
CA ILE A 321 -2.93 7.18 -24.89
C ILE A 321 -3.15 7.97 -26.19
N CYS A 322 -2.77 9.24 -26.17
CA CYS A 322 -2.78 10.10 -27.34
C CYS A 322 -1.37 10.19 -27.95
N CYS A 323 -1.25 9.74 -29.20
CA CYS A 323 -0.02 9.84 -29.98
C CYS A 323 -0.01 11.14 -30.79
N GLY A 324 0.82 12.09 -30.37
CA GLY A 324 1.11 13.35 -31.08
C GLY A 324 2.19 13.22 -32.16
N CYS A 325 2.86 12.08 -32.27
CA CYS A 325 3.88 11.82 -33.29
C CYS A 325 3.29 11.79 -34.71
N LYS A 326 4.15 11.94 -35.73
CA LYS A 326 3.73 11.87 -37.13
C LYS A 326 3.26 10.47 -37.54
N LYS A 327 3.94 9.44 -37.05
CA LYS A 327 3.62 8.03 -37.27
C LYS A 327 3.43 7.32 -35.94
N ALA A 328 2.48 6.41 -35.88
CA ALA A 328 2.18 5.69 -34.64
C ALA A 328 3.35 4.84 -34.12
N GLU A 329 4.19 4.31 -35.03
CA GLU A 329 5.39 3.53 -34.73
C GLU A 329 6.49 4.30 -33.96
N GLN A 330 6.39 5.62 -33.91
CA GLN A 330 7.32 6.47 -33.16
C GLN A 330 7.04 6.48 -31.66
N LEU A 331 5.90 5.94 -31.24
CA LEU A 331 5.54 5.79 -29.83
C LEU A 331 5.57 4.31 -29.45
N HIS A 332 6.26 4.00 -28.34
CA HIS A 332 6.15 2.71 -27.66
C HIS A 332 5.71 2.87 -26.21
N VAL A 333 4.78 2.02 -25.76
CA VAL A 333 4.31 2.02 -24.37
C VAL A 333 4.40 0.62 -23.75
N ASP A 334 5.16 0.51 -22.67
CA ASP A 334 5.26 -0.72 -21.86
C ASP A 334 4.22 -0.66 -20.73
N PHE A 335 3.35 -1.66 -20.61
CA PHE A 335 2.37 -1.79 -19.51
C PHE A 335 2.66 -3.03 -18.65
N GLU A 336 2.68 -2.85 -17.33
CA GLU A 336 2.80 -3.92 -16.34
C GLU A 336 1.75 -3.72 -15.24
N ASP A 337 0.82 -4.67 -15.08
CA ASP A 337 -0.19 -4.63 -14.00
C ASP A 337 -1.06 -3.35 -13.96
N CYS A 338 -1.33 -2.75 -15.14
CA CYS A 338 -2.07 -1.49 -15.27
C CYS A 338 -3.58 -1.66 -15.47
N THR A 339 -4.37 -0.64 -15.11
CA THR A 339 -5.78 -0.54 -15.47
C THR A 339 -6.04 0.75 -16.25
N LEU A 340 -6.60 0.63 -17.45
CA LEU A 340 -6.86 1.72 -18.38
C LEU A 340 -8.36 1.91 -18.57
N MET A 341 -8.82 3.15 -18.72
CA MET A 341 -10.23 3.44 -19.01
C MET A 341 -10.43 4.72 -19.80
N GLY A 342 -11.39 4.71 -20.73
CA GLY A 342 -11.71 5.86 -21.58
C GLY A 342 -12.55 5.48 -22.79
N TYR A 343 -12.73 6.38 -23.75
CA TYR A 343 -13.41 6.05 -25.01
C TYR A 343 -12.74 4.87 -25.72
N GLN A 344 -11.45 5.00 -26.01
CA GLN A 344 -10.58 4.01 -26.68
C GLN A 344 -9.18 4.02 -26.05
N ILE A 345 -8.39 2.96 -26.21
CA ILE A 345 -7.03 2.91 -25.61
C ILE A 345 -6.04 3.81 -26.34
N PHE A 346 -5.91 3.66 -27.67
CA PHE A 346 -4.97 4.45 -28.47
C PHE A 346 -5.71 5.37 -29.42
N GLY A 347 -5.22 6.60 -29.58
CA GLY A 347 -5.65 7.50 -30.65
C GLY A 347 -4.65 8.63 -30.88
N ALA A 348 -5.12 9.72 -31.49
CA ALA A 348 -4.30 10.85 -31.90
C ALA A 348 -5.09 12.17 -31.79
N THR A 349 -4.40 13.30 -31.71
CA THR A 349 -5.03 14.62 -31.54
C THR A 349 -5.79 15.08 -32.80
N GLU A 350 -7.12 14.94 -32.80
CA GLU A 350 -7.98 15.48 -33.87
C GLU A 350 -8.01 17.02 -33.89
N ALA A 351 -7.81 17.67 -32.74
CA ALA A 351 -7.75 19.13 -32.59
C ALA A 351 -6.64 19.80 -33.44
N GLN A 352 -5.68 19.00 -33.93
CA GLN A 352 -4.56 19.43 -34.79
C GLN A 352 -4.70 18.90 -36.23
N GLY A 353 -5.87 18.35 -36.59
CA GLY A 353 -6.14 17.79 -37.93
C GLY A 353 -5.41 16.47 -38.22
N ARG A 354 -4.88 15.78 -37.20
CA ARG A 354 -4.15 14.52 -37.35
C ARG A 354 -5.06 13.33 -37.09
N LYS A 355 -4.90 12.27 -37.90
CA LYS A 355 -5.45 10.94 -37.66
C LYS A 355 -4.31 9.99 -37.34
N LEU A 356 -4.56 9.01 -36.48
CA LEU A 356 -3.58 7.98 -36.17
C LEU A 356 -3.23 7.23 -37.46
N ASN A 357 -1.95 7.28 -37.86
CA ASN A 357 -1.44 6.58 -39.03
C ASN A 357 -0.59 5.39 -38.58
N GLY A 358 -1.15 4.18 -38.71
CA GLY A 358 -0.58 2.94 -38.20
C GLY A 358 -1.03 2.60 -36.78
N ASN A 359 -0.34 1.65 -36.15
CA ASN A 359 -0.60 1.21 -34.78
C ASN A 359 0.51 1.67 -33.84
N VAL A 360 0.15 2.17 -32.66
CA VAL A 360 1.12 2.47 -31.60
C VAL A 360 1.74 1.15 -31.17
N SER A 361 3.06 1.12 -30.99
CA SER A 361 3.77 -0.06 -30.48
C SER A 361 3.55 -0.17 -28.97
N TYR A 362 3.34 -1.37 -28.44
CA TYR A 362 3.19 -1.56 -27.00
C TYR A 362 3.60 -2.97 -26.57
N ALA A 363 3.90 -3.11 -25.28
CA ALA A 363 4.14 -4.39 -24.62
C ALA A 363 3.24 -4.51 -23.38
N VAL A 364 2.87 -5.75 -23.04
CA VAL A 364 2.03 -6.06 -21.88
C VAL A 364 2.70 -7.14 -21.03
N LYS A 365 2.74 -6.92 -19.72
CA LYS A 365 3.20 -7.86 -18.71
C LYS A 365 2.20 -7.88 -17.54
N GLY A 366 2.01 -9.04 -16.91
CA GLY A 366 1.10 -9.17 -15.78
C GLY A 366 -0.37 -8.91 -16.17
N LYS A 367 -1.13 -8.32 -15.26
CA LYS A 367 -2.59 -8.11 -15.39
C LYS A 367 -2.90 -6.71 -15.91
N VAL A 368 -2.92 -6.54 -17.23
CA VAL A 368 -3.34 -5.28 -17.88
C VAL A 368 -4.81 -5.34 -18.29
N ARG A 369 -5.60 -4.37 -17.83
CA ARG A 369 -7.08 -4.35 -17.99
C ARG A 369 -7.55 -3.06 -18.64
N ALA A 370 -8.63 -3.14 -19.41
CA ALA A 370 -9.20 -2.02 -20.15
C ALA A 370 -10.72 -1.95 -19.98
N TYR A 371 -11.23 -0.80 -19.52
CA TYR A 371 -12.66 -0.46 -19.54
C TYR A 371 -12.91 0.63 -20.58
N VAL A 372 -13.41 0.24 -21.76
CA VAL A 372 -13.59 1.12 -22.91
C VAL A 372 -15.04 1.24 -23.33
N GLN A 373 -15.34 2.25 -24.16
CA GLN A 373 -16.65 2.39 -24.81
C GLN A 373 -17.04 1.07 -25.52
N TYR A 374 -18.32 0.69 -25.44
CA TYR A 374 -18.75 -0.68 -25.76
C TYR A 374 -18.48 -1.15 -27.21
N ARG A 375 -18.38 -0.23 -28.17
CA ARG A 375 -18.03 -0.48 -29.59
C ARG A 375 -16.53 -0.44 -29.85
N GLN A 376 -15.73 0.06 -28.92
CA GLN A 376 -14.29 0.17 -29.09
C GLN A 376 -13.60 -1.17 -28.79
N PRO A 377 -12.60 -1.57 -29.61
CA PRO A 377 -11.85 -2.78 -29.38
C PRO A 377 -10.93 -2.62 -28.17
N VAL A 378 -10.54 -3.74 -27.57
CA VAL A 378 -9.48 -3.81 -26.56
C VAL A 378 -8.22 -4.39 -27.22
N PRO A 379 -7.03 -3.75 -27.08
CA PRO A 379 -5.79 -4.26 -27.65
C PRO A 379 -5.43 -5.68 -27.18
N GLN A 380 -4.67 -6.40 -28.00
CA GLN A 380 -4.23 -7.76 -27.71
C GLN A 380 -3.42 -7.83 -26.41
N GLY A 381 -3.69 -8.84 -25.58
CA GLY A 381 -3.02 -9.02 -24.29
C GLY A 381 -3.64 -8.24 -23.13
N MET A 382 -4.63 -7.37 -23.38
CA MET A 382 -5.37 -6.67 -22.33
C MET A 382 -6.74 -7.33 -22.08
N GLU A 383 -7.16 -7.39 -20.81
CA GLU A 383 -8.47 -7.92 -20.40
C GLU A 383 -9.55 -6.84 -20.54
N ARG A 384 -10.65 -7.12 -21.28
CA ARG A 384 -11.82 -6.22 -21.32
C ARG A 384 -12.65 -6.37 -20.05
N LEU A 385 -12.83 -5.26 -19.33
CA LEU A 385 -13.66 -5.23 -18.14
C LEU A 385 -15.16 -5.16 -18.49
N ARG A 386 -15.95 -6.02 -17.85
CA ARG A 386 -17.42 -6.06 -17.99
C ARG A 386 -18.12 -5.01 -17.12
N TYR A 387 -17.67 -4.86 -15.89
CA TYR A 387 -18.27 -3.96 -14.90
C TYR A 387 -17.46 -2.68 -14.78
N TRP A 388 -18.12 -1.63 -14.29
CA TRP A 388 -17.48 -0.38 -13.94
C TRP A 388 -16.34 -0.64 -12.92
N PRO A 389 -15.12 -0.15 -13.17
CA PRO A 389 -13.98 -0.40 -12.29
C PRO A 389 -14.04 0.56 -11.09
N VAL A 390 -14.85 0.21 -10.08
CA VAL A 390 -15.07 1.03 -8.88
C VAL A 390 -13.74 1.37 -8.20
N GLU A 391 -12.85 0.40 -8.08
CA GLU A 391 -11.53 0.57 -7.47
C GLU A 391 -10.61 1.54 -8.23
N THR A 392 -10.88 1.78 -9.50
CA THR A 392 -10.15 2.76 -10.32
C THR A 392 -10.72 4.16 -10.13
N PHE A 393 -12.05 4.29 -10.01
CA PHE A 393 -12.70 5.57 -9.73
C PHE A 393 -12.49 6.06 -8.31
N ASP A 394 -12.36 5.16 -7.34
CA ASP A 394 -12.02 5.53 -5.97
C ASP A 394 -10.70 6.30 -5.89
N ASP A 395 -9.77 6.06 -6.83
CA ASP A 395 -8.51 6.80 -6.93
C ASP A 395 -8.63 8.15 -7.62
N LEU A 396 -9.75 8.45 -8.31
CA LEU A 396 -10.03 9.83 -8.75
C LEU A 396 -10.21 10.78 -7.58
N ILE A 397 -10.52 10.23 -6.40
CA ILE A 397 -10.71 10.96 -5.16
C ILE A 397 -9.32 11.17 -4.55
N PRO A 398 -8.76 12.40 -4.57
CA PRO A 398 -7.44 12.62 -3.97
C PRO A 398 -7.46 12.19 -2.50
N ASP A 399 -6.40 11.52 -2.03
CA ASP A 399 -6.25 11.07 -0.63
C ASP A 399 -6.37 12.18 0.44
N ARG A 400 -6.61 13.46 0.06
CA ARG A 400 -7.02 14.54 0.98
C ARG A 400 -8.48 14.43 1.43
N TRP A 401 -9.29 13.65 0.73
CA TRP A 401 -10.72 13.49 0.97
C TRP A 401 -11.06 12.18 1.68
N VAL A 402 -10.03 11.46 2.10
CA VAL A 402 -10.12 10.46 3.14
C VAL A 402 -9.28 11.01 4.30
N PRO A 403 -9.89 11.71 5.29
CA PRO A 403 -9.27 11.79 6.60
C PRO A 403 -8.88 10.37 7.03
N ALA A 404 -7.86 10.21 7.87
CA ALA A 404 -7.51 8.91 8.46
C ALA A 404 -8.65 8.27 9.31
N SER A 405 -9.86 8.85 9.26
CA SER A 405 -11.13 8.36 9.78
C SER A 405 -12.24 8.56 8.72
N ASP A 406 -13.11 7.57 8.56
CA ASP A 406 -14.48 7.67 7.99
C ASP A 406 -14.77 7.24 6.54
N ARG A 407 -13.96 6.38 5.94
CA ARG A 407 -14.55 5.24 5.21
C ARG A 407 -13.84 3.97 5.64
N PRO A 408 -14.57 2.89 5.91
CA PRO A 408 -13.95 1.66 6.35
C PRO A 408 -13.21 1.04 5.18
N ARG A 409 -11.93 1.35 5.08
CA ARG A 409 -11.02 0.53 4.28
C ARG A 409 -10.87 -0.77 5.04
N ARG A 410 -11.06 -1.89 4.33
CA ARG A 410 -10.69 -3.21 4.84
C ARG A 410 -9.28 -3.11 5.43
N PRO A 411 -9.10 -3.44 6.71
CA PRO A 411 -7.78 -3.35 7.33
C PRO A 411 -6.78 -4.20 6.54
N VAL A 412 -5.63 -3.61 6.21
CA VAL A 412 -4.62 -4.27 5.37
C VAL A 412 -3.67 -5.05 6.28
N LEU A 413 -3.58 -6.36 6.02
CA LEU A 413 -2.61 -7.26 6.65
C LEU A 413 -1.45 -7.53 5.70
N VAL A 414 -0.24 -7.23 6.14
CA VAL A 414 0.99 -7.49 5.40
C VAL A 414 1.55 -8.84 5.86
N LYS A 415 1.54 -9.84 4.97
CA LYS A 415 2.11 -11.17 5.26
C LYS A 415 3.63 -11.09 5.33
N ILE A 416 4.20 -11.49 6.46
CA ILE A 416 5.64 -11.51 6.69
C ILE A 416 6.18 -12.86 6.19
N PRO A 417 7.26 -12.88 5.38
CA PRO A 417 7.83 -14.12 4.84
C PRO A 417 8.62 -14.89 5.90
N THR A 418 7.94 -15.38 6.93
CA THR A 418 8.50 -16.18 8.01
C THR A 418 7.57 -17.36 8.33
N ASN A 419 8.13 -18.46 8.82
CA ASN A 419 7.38 -19.65 9.25
C ASN A 419 8.00 -20.29 10.48
N PHE A 420 7.19 -20.99 11.28
CA PHE A 420 7.61 -21.62 12.55
C PHE A 420 7.59 -23.16 12.52
N GLY A 421 7.87 -23.76 11.36
CA GLY A 421 7.86 -25.21 11.20
C GLY A 421 6.46 -25.83 11.37
N ALA A 422 6.38 -27.14 11.62
CA ALA A 422 5.15 -27.92 11.55
C ALA A 422 4.20 -27.80 12.77
N ALA A 423 4.15 -26.64 13.43
CA ALA A 423 3.13 -26.36 14.44
C ALA A 423 1.84 -25.81 13.78
N MET A 424 0.68 -26.01 14.42
CA MET A 424 -0.60 -25.40 14.03
C MET A 424 -1.10 -24.45 15.12
N GLU A 425 -1.39 -24.98 16.30
CA GLU A 425 -1.95 -24.20 17.40
C GLU A 425 -0.89 -23.36 18.09
N ASN A 426 -1.20 -22.07 18.27
CA ASN A 426 -0.21 -21.09 18.67
C ASN A 426 -0.83 -19.94 19.44
N THR A 427 -0.05 -19.35 20.35
CA THR A 427 -0.37 -18.05 20.96
C THR A 427 0.90 -17.21 21.10
N PRO A 428 1.00 -16.06 20.43
CA PRO A 428 2.05 -15.09 20.69
C PRO A 428 1.72 -14.29 21.97
N PHE A 429 2.72 -13.99 22.80
CA PHE A 429 2.53 -13.22 24.03
C PHE A 429 3.79 -12.46 24.44
N VAL A 430 3.61 -11.38 25.21
CA VAL A 430 4.71 -10.66 25.85
C VAL A 430 4.73 -11.03 27.33
N TYR A 431 5.86 -11.54 27.81
CA TYR A 431 6.05 -11.87 29.23
C TYR A 431 7.31 -11.18 29.75
N LYS A 432 7.17 -10.40 30.82
CA LYS A 432 8.25 -9.60 31.42
C LYS A 432 9.03 -8.79 30.36
N GLY A 433 8.29 -8.17 29.44
CA GLY A 433 8.83 -7.34 28.35
C GLY A 433 9.43 -8.09 27.16
N THR A 434 9.49 -9.42 27.19
CA THR A 434 10.06 -10.23 26.11
C THR A 434 8.96 -10.92 25.30
N PRO A 435 9.01 -10.91 23.96
CA PRO A 435 8.06 -11.60 23.10
C PRO A 435 8.37 -13.11 23.02
N TYR A 436 7.32 -13.92 23.14
CA TYR A 436 7.36 -15.38 23.08
C TYR A 436 6.22 -15.91 22.21
N LEU A 437 6.35 -17.17 21.81
CA LEU A 437 5.34 -17.95 21.10
C LEU A 437 5.13 -19.27 21.82
N ALA A 438 3.93 -19.50 22.34
CA ALA A 438 3.51 -20.79 22.85
C ALA A 438 3.00 -21.64 21.68
N LEU A 439 3.41 -22.91 21.65
CA LEU A 439 3.10 -23.87 20.60
C LEU A 439 2.82 -25.24 21.20
N ASN A 440 2.19 -26.10 20.43
CA ASN A 440 2.09 -27.54 20.71
C ASN A 440 2.93 -28.35 19.73
N HIS A 441 3.28 -29.55 20.16
CA HIS A 441 3.75 -30.63 19.31
C HIS A 441 2.70 -31.74 19.36
N ARG A 442 2.28 -32.22 18.19
CA ARG A 442 1.53 -33.47 18.03
C ARG A 442 2.21 -34.35 16.99
N ASN A 443 2.28 -35.65 17.29
CA ASN A 443 2.67 -36.68 16.34
C ASN A 443 1.41 -37.35 15.79
N ASP A 444 0.77 -36.71 14.82
CA ASP A 444 -0.54 -37.15 14.29
C ASP A 444 -0.47 -38.54 13.60
N ALA A 445 0.73 -39.02 13.23
CA ALA A 445 0.92 -40.40 12.76
C ALA A 445 0.66 -41.47 13.85
N LYS A 446 0.51 -41.05 15.11
CA LYS A 446 0.14 -41.87 16.26
C LYS A 446 -1.30 -41.61 16.71
N ASP A 447 -2.08 -40.79 16.00
CA ASP A 447 -3.46 -40.52 16.37
C ASP A 447 -4.24 -41.83 16.55
N ARG A 448 -4.80 -42.02 17.75
CA ARG A 448 -5.52 -43.22 18.20
C ARG A 448 -4.71 -44.54 18.12
N VAL A 449 -3.39 -44.47 18.11
CA VAL A 449 -2.49 -45.63 18.01
C VAL A 449 -1.38 -45.54 19.06
N GLY A 450 -1.37 -46.48 20.01
CA GLY A 450 -0.29 -46.61 21.00
C GLY A 450 -0.31 -45.51 22.06
N ASP A 451 0.81 -44.83 22.25
CA ASP A 451 1.03 -43.84 23.32
C ASP A 451 0.88 -42.39 22.82
N TYR A 452 -0.20 -42.09 22.09
CA TYR A 452 -0.43 -40.78 21.47
C TYR A 452 -0.37 -39.60 22.46
N ALA A 453 -0.94 -39.75 23.65
CA ALA A 453 -0.95 -38.74 24.71
C ALA A 453 0.34 -38.71 25.56
N SER A 454 1.40 -39.44 25.17
CA SER A 454 2.69 -39.38 25.87
C SER A 454 3.40 -38.05 25.65
N GLU A 455 4.27 -37.64 26.57
CA GLU A 455 5.05 -36.40 26.44
C GLU A 455 5.86 -36.36 25.14
N GLN A 456 6.30 -37.51 24.64
CA GLN A 456 7.08 -37.59 23.41
C GLN A 456 6.24 -37.27 22.16
N ASN A 457 4.97 -37.67 22.15
CA ASN A 457 4.07 -37.52 21.00
C ASN A 457 3.14 -36.30 21.12
N MET A 458 2.88 -35.81 22.32
CA MET A 458 2.00 -34.67 22.58
C MET A 458 2.49 -33.85 23.77
N HIS A 459 2.89 -32.60 23.52
CA HIS A 459 3.31 -31.67 24.58
C HIS A 459 3.22 -30.22 24.11
N LEU A 460 3.31 -29.30 25.06
CA LEU A 460 3.40 -27.87 24.84
C LEU A 460 4.85 -27.40 24.96
N TYR A 461 5.19 -26.33 24.26
CA TYR A 461 6.49 -25.68 24.38
C TYR A 461 6.40 -24.17 24.15
N ILE A 462 7.38 -23.42 24.67
CA ILE A 462 7.48 -21.97 24.46
C ILE A 462 8.79 -21.67 23.74
N GLN A 463 8.70 -20.85 22.71
CA GLN A 463 9.84 -20.32 21.97
C GLN A 463 9.99 -18.83 22.25
N ASN A 464 11.22 -18.40 22.52
CA ASN A 464 11.58 -16.99 22.63
C ASN A 464 11.71 -16.40 21.23
N LEU A 465 10.94 -15.35 20.91
CA LEU A 465 10.89 -14.80 19.56
C LEU A 465 12.13 -13.99 19.18
N ASN A 466 12.85 -13.44 20.16
CA ASN A 466 14.09 -12.68 19.91
C ASN A 466 15.28 -13.59 19.55
N THR A 467 15.32 -14.79 20.10
CA THR A 467 16.49 -15.70 19.99
C THR A 467 16.19 -16.96 19.18
N GLY A 468 14.92 -17.29 18.97
CA GLY A 468 14.47 -18.55 18.40
C GLY A 468 14.61 -19.76 19.34
N ALA A 469 15.13 -19.59 20.56
CA ALA A 469 15.36 -20.69 21.49
C ALA A 469 14.06 -21.22 22.09
N ARG A 470 13.93 -22.55 22.20
CA ARG A 470 12.89 -23.19 23.02
C ARG A 470 13.28 -23.07 24.48
N VAL A 471 12.44 -22.40 25.28
CA VAL A 471 12.74 -22.06 26.68
C VAL A 471 11.94 -22.90 27.69
N ALA A 472 10.86 -23.54 27.25
CA ALA A 472 10.05 -24.44 28.08
C ALA A 472 9.48 -25.59 27.26
N ARG A 473 9.30 -26.74 27.92
CA ARG A 473 8.51 -27.90 27.47
C ARG A 473 7.70 -28.40 28.67
N PHE A 474 6.39 -28.56 28.51
CA PHE A 474 5.47 -28.92 29.59
C PHE A 474 4.17 -29.48 29.00
N GLY A 475 3.19 -29.79 29.86
CA GLY A 475 1.85 -30.15 29.40
C GLY A 475 1.80 -31.45 28.59
N ALA A 476 2.51 -32.50 29.02
CA ALA A 476 2.44 -33.83 28.40
C ALA A 476 0.98 -34.27 28.19
N GLY A 477 0.65 -34.75 26.98
CA GLY A 477 -0.71 -35.15 26.61
C GLY A 477 -1.68 -33.99 26.38
N HIS A 478 -1.20 -32.76 26.21
CA HIS A 478 -2.04 -31.59 25.94
C HIS A 478 -1.67 -30.90 24.62
N SER A 479 -2.66 -30.30 23.98
CA SER A 479 -2.56 -29.53 22.73
C SER A 479 -3.47 -28.30 22.79
N PHE A 480 -3.65 -27.58 21.68
CA PHE A 480 -4.57 -26.43 21.59
C PHE A 480 -4.21 -25.31 22.57
N VAL A 481 -2.94 -24.93 22.52
CA VAL A 481 -2.34 -23.99 23.47
C VAL A 481 -2.98 -22.61 23.39
N SER A 482 -3.19 -21.99 24.54
CA SER A 482 -3.74 -20.64 24.67
C SER A 482 -3.08 -19.91 25.83
N ALA A 483 -2.31 -18.85 25.56
CA ALA A 483 -1.56 -18.12 26.60
C ALA A 483 -2.29 -16.86 27.08
N PHE A 484 -2.20 -16.60 28.38
CA PHE A 484 -2.67 -15.37 29.01
C PHE A 484 -1.66 -14.91 30.07
N VAL A 485 -1.25 -13.64 30.00
CA VAL A 485 -0.32 -13.04 30.96
C VAL A 485 -1.07 -12.09 31.88
N ASP A 486 -0.94 -12.31 33.19
CA ASP A 486 -1.55 -11.50 34.23
C ASP A 486 -0.47 -11.05 35.22
N GLY A 487 0.02 -9.81 35.04
CA GLY A 487 1.17 -9.30 35.78
C GLY A 487 2.41 -10.18 35.58
N ASP A 488 2.94 -10.73 36.68
CA ASP A 488 4.11 -11.60 36.68
C ASP A 488 3.77 -13.10 36.55
N MET A 489 2.52 -13.45 36.28
CA MET A 489 2.09 -14.84 36.12
C MET A 489 1.70 -15.14 34.67
N LEU A 490 2.33 -16.17 34.10
CA LEU A 490 1.94 -16.75 32.83
C LEU A 490 0.95 -17.89 33.10
N ARG A 491 -0.19 -17.85 32.41
CA ARG A 491 -1.20 -18.91 32.39
C ARG A 491 -1.29 -19.48 30.98
N ILE A 492 -1.31 -20.79 30.86
CA ILE A 492 -1.50 -21.51 29.60
C ILE A 492 -2.71 -22.42 29.77
N PHE A 493 -3.69 -22.29 28.89
CA PHE A 493 -4.83 -23.18 28.79
C PHE A 493 -4.59 -24.14 27.63
N ALA A 494 -4.93 -25.41 27.81
CA ALA A 494 -4.73 -26.44 26.79
C ALA A 494 -5.67 -27.62 27.00
N SER A 495 -6.12 -28.21 25.90
CA SER A 495 -7.03 -29.36 25.93
C SER A 495 -6.25 -30.67 26.11
N GLN A 496 -6.77 -31.53 26.98
CA GLN A 496 -6.20 -32.85 27.27
C GLN A 496 -6.59 -33.84 26.18
N GLY A 497 -5.58 -34.42 25.52
CA GLY A 497 -5.76 -35.54 24.59
C GLY A 497 -5.82 -36.88 25.32
N THR A 498 -6.29 -37.90 24.61
CA THR A 498 -6.31 -39.29 25.08
C THR A 498 -5.64 -40.20 24.05
N ASN A 499 -5.47 -41.49 24.36
CA ASN A 499 -4.81 -42.42 23.45
C ASN A 499 -5.77 -43.03 22.41
N ASP A 500 -7.07 -42.97 22.65
CA ASP A 500 -8.08 -43.77 21.95
C ASP A 500 -9.38 -42.99 21.66
N ASP A 501 -9.49 -41.76 22.13
CA ASP A 501 -10.62 -40.84 21.90
C ASP A 501 -10.12 -39.43 21.53
N TRP A 502 -11.03 -38.51 21.26
CA TRP A 502 -10.72 -37.09 21.06
C TRP A 502 -10.44 -36.35 22.36
N PHE A 503 -10.19 -35.05 22.24
CA PHE A 503 -9.80 -34.18 23.35
C PHE A 503 -10.97 -33.93 24.30
N GLN A 504 -10.72 -34.00 25.61
CA GLN A 504 -11.79 -34.03 26.61
C GLN A 504 -11.94 -32.69 27.35
N SER A 505 -11.02 -32.39 28.27
CA SER A 505 -11.13 -31.24 29.18
C SER A 505 -10.06 -30.19 28.91
N ILE A 506 -10.30 -28.95 29.33
CA ILE A 506 -9.30 -27.87 29.28
C ILE A 506 -8.63 -27.74 30.65
N TYR A 507 -7.30 -27.81 30.66
CA TYR A 507 -6.46 -27.58 31.84
C TYR A 507 -5.76 -26.23 31.77
N GLN A 508 -5.57 -25.63 32.93
CA GLN A 508 -4.74 -24.45 33.15
C GLN A 508 -3.39 -24.88 33.72
N PHE A 509 -2.33 -24.32 33.16
CA PHE A 509 -0.95 -24.43 33.62
C PHE A 509 -0.46 -23.04 34.01
N THR A 510 0.08 -22.88 35.21
CA THR A 510 0.52 -21.58 35.71
C THR A 510 1.99 -21.58 36.11
N THR A 511 2.69 -20.49 35.82
CA THR A 511 4.11 -20.34 36.16
C THR A 511 4.47 -18.87 36.36
N THR A 512 5.56 -18.62 37.10
CA THR A 512 6.19 -17.29 37.21
C THR A 512 7.62 -17.26 36.62
N ASP A 513 8.17 -18.41 36.24
CA ASP A 513 9.55 -18.58 35.78
C ASP A 513 9.70 -19.43 34.50
N MET A 514 8.61 -19.99 33.96
CA MET A 514 8.57 -20.92 32.82
C MET A 514 9.29 -22.26 33.05
N GLN A 515 9.71 -22.54 34.29
CA GLN A 515 10.43 -23.76 34.67
C GLN A 515 9.55 -24.65 35.54
N HIS A 516 8.87 -24.06 36.52
CA HIS A 516 7.97 -24.75 37.44
C HIS A 516 6.53 -24.45 37.05
N TRP A 517 5.72 -25.50 36.95
CA TRP A 517 4.35 -25.42 36.44
C TRP A 517 3.38 -26.10 37.39
N ASP A 518 2.41 -25.34 37.87
CA ASP A 518 1.22 -25.88 38.52
C ASP A 518 0.17 -26.22 37.46
N ARG A 519 -0.62 -27.27 37.70
CA ARG A 519 -1.68 -27.72 36.79
C ARG A 519 -3.01 -27.83 37.52
N LYS A 520 -4.06 -27.28 36.93
CA LYS A 520 -5.43 -27.32 37.43
C LYS A 520 -6.43 -27.59 36.30
N LEU A 521 -7.50 -28.32 36.59
CA LEU A 521 -8.63 -28.46 35.66
C LEU A 521 -9.39 -27.12 35.59
N ALA A 522 -9.57 -26.58 34.38
CA ALA A 522 -10.29 -25.32 34.15
C ALA A 522 -11.72 -25.58 33.66
N ILE A 523 -11.88 -26.25 32.52
CA ILE A 523 -13.20 -26.61 31.97
C ILE A 523 -13.34 -28.13 31.95
N PRO A 524 -14.22 -28.71 32.79
CA PRO A 524 -14.49 -30.14 32.76
C PRO A 524 -15.30 -30.53 31.52
N LEU A 525 -15.05 -31.75 31.04
CA LEU A 525 -15.90 -32.46 30.08
C LEU A 525 -17.36 -32.51 30.56
N GLU A 526 -18.31 -32.36 29.65
CA GLU A 526 -19.74 -32.51 29.93
C GLU A 526 -20.43 -33.37 28.88
N GLY A 527 -21.12 -34.43 29.31
CA GLY A 527 -21.74 -35.38 28.40
C GLY A 527 -20.70 -36.08 27.52
N ASP A 528 -20.97 -36.09 26.22
CA ASP A 528 -20.14 -36.66 25.15
C ASP A 528 -19.51 -35.57 24.25
N GLU A 529 -19.43 -34.33 24.73
CA GLU A 529 -18.71 -33.26 24.02
C GLU A 529 -17.21 -33.53 24.01
N HIS A 530 -16.49 -32.91 23.07
CA HIS A 530 -15.03 -32.88 23.02
C HIS A 530 -14.59 -31.44 22.90
N LEU A 531 -13.55 -31.06 23.64
CA LEU A 531 -13.09 -29.67 23.76
C LEU A 531 -11.73 -29.48 23.10
N PHE A 532 -11.55 -28.37 22.37
CA PHE A 532 -10.37 -28.13 21.53
C PHE A 532 -9.73 -26.75 21.82
N ASN A 533 -9.61 -25.87 20.82
CA ASN A 533 -9.06 -24.51 20.96
C ASN A 533 -9.84 -23.70 21.99
N CYS A 534 -9.12 -22.86 22.74
CA CYS A 534 -9.74 -21.88 23.62
C CYS A 534 -8.98 -20.55 23.58
N SER A 535 -9.64 -19.49 24.03
CA SER A 535 -9.05 -18.17 24.14
C SER A 535 -9.64 -17.41 25.31
N VAL A 536 -8.76 -16.84 26.14
CA VAL A 536 -9.11 -16.09 27.34
C VAL A 536 -8.87 -14.61 27.13
N THR A 537 -9.83 -13.79 27.55
CA THR A 537 -9.67 -12.33 27.58
C THR A 537 -10.19 -11.73 28.87
N ARG A 538 -9.65 -10.58 29.26
CA ARG A 538 -10.18 -9.78 30.36
C ARG A 538 -11.31 -8.91 29.83
N GLY A 539 -12.55 -9.18 30.26
CA GLY A 539 -13.71 -8.35 30.00
C GLY A 539 -13.79 -7.14 30.94
N GLU A 540 -14.94 -6.46 30.95
CA GLU A 540 -15.16 -5.26 31.76
C GLU A 540 -15.06 -5.52 33.27
N LYS A 541 -15.61 -6.64 33.74
CA LYS A 541 -15.77 -6.98 35.17
C LYS A 541 -15.22 -8.35 35.56
N GLU A 542 -14.96 -9.20 34.57
CA GLU A 542 -14.60 -10.60 34.73
C GLU A 542 -13.76 -11.05 33.53
N TYR A 543 -13.21 -12.25 33.61
CA TYR A 543 -12.52 -12.92 32.52
C TYR A 543 -13.51 -13.81 31.78
N VAL A 544 -13.36 -13.88 30.47
CA VAL A 544 -14.19 -14.69 29.59
C VAL A 544 -13.29 -15.62 28.79
N MET A 545 -13.68 -16.88 28.70
CA MET A 545 -13.08 -17.88 27.83
C MET A 545 -14.08 -18.23 26.72
N ALA A 546 -13.67 -18.12 25.47
CA ALA A 546 -14.30 -18.85 24.38
C ALA A 546 -13.61 -20.20 24.25
N TYR A 547 -14.36 -21.30 24.15
CA TYR A 547 -13.79 -22.63 23.99
C TYR A 547 -14.56 -23.43 22.94
N GLU A 548 -13.83 -24.11 22.08
CA GLU A 548 -14.36 -24.91 20.98
C GLU A 548 -14.91 -26.24 21.49
N SER A 549 -16.02 -26.66 20.88
CA SER A 549 -16.72 -27.92 21.10
C SER A 549 -17.10 -28.57 19.77
N ASN A 550 -17.22 -29.90 19.75
CA ASN A 550 -17.82 -30.64 18.63
C ASN A 550 -19.37 -30.62 18.63
N GLN A 551 -20.02 -29.98 19.61
CA GLN A 551 -21.48 -30.01 19.76
C GLN A 551 -22.10 -28.60 19.89
N PRO A 552 -23.25 -28.32 19.23
CA PRO A 552 -24.06 -29.24 18.42
C PRO A 552 -23.64 -29.30 16.94
N VAL A 553 -22.75 -28.40 16.54
CA VAL A 553 -22.15 -28.38 15.19
C VAL A 553 -20.71 -28.83 15.36
N ALA A 554 -20.26 -29.72 14.48
CA ALA A 554 -18.87 -30.15 14.44
C ALA A 554 -17.97 -28.91 14.30
N PHE A 555 -17.27 -28.59 15.39
CA PHE A 555 -16.49 -27.37 15.60
C PHE A 555 -17.34 -26.10 15.62
N CYS A 556 -17.78 -25.74 16.82
CA CYS A 556 -18.40 -24.48 17.20
C CYS A 556 -17.81 -24.03 18.54
N PHE A 557 -18.19 -22.88 19.09
CA PHE A 557 -17.65 -22.47 20.39
C PHE A 557 -18.69 -21.99 21.40
N ARG A 558 -18.35 -22.20 22.67
CA ARG A 558 -19.12 -21.89 23.88
C ARG A 558 -18.33 -20.92 24.74
N PHE A 559 -18.92 -20.49 25.87
CA PHE A 559 -18.31 -19.51 26.76
C PHE A 559 -18.24 -20.00 28.20
N ALA A 560 -17.18 -19.60 28.90
CA ALA A 560 -17.06 -19.70 30.35
C ALA A 560 -16.60 -18.37 30.94
N ARG A 561 -16.91 -18.12 32.21
CA ARG A 561 -16.57 -16.90 32.94
C ARG A 561 -15.78 -17.21 34.20
N SER A 562 -14.92 -16.28 34.59
CA SER A 562 -14.13 -16.36 35.81
C SER A 562 -13.91 -14.98 36.41
N LYS A 563 -13.90 -14.87 37.74
CA LYS A 563 -13.57 -13.61 38.42
C LYS A 563 -12.09 -13.48 38.77
N ASP A 564 -11.36 -14.59 38.77
CA ASP A 564 -10.02 -14.73 39.35
C ASP A 564 -9.02 -15.47 38.44
N LEU A 565 -9.44 -15.86 37.22
CA LEU A 565 -8.73 -16.73 36.27
C LEU A 565 -8.53 -18.18 36.73
N ASP A 566 -8.96 -18.54 37.94
CA ASP A 566 -8.71 -19.85 38.53
C ASP A 566 -9.98 -20.67 38.67
N SER A 567 -11.12 -20.03 38.93
CA SER A 567 -12.44 -20.66 39.08
C SER A 567 -13.29 -20.31 37.86
N TRP A 568 -13.68 -21.33 37.08
CA TRP A 568 -14.39 -21.17 35.82
C TRP A 568 -15.81 -21.73 35.88
N GLU A 569 -16.77 -20.94 35.42
CA GLU A 569 -18.19 -21.33 35.30
C GLU A 569 -18.58 -21.32 33.82
N LYS A 570 -19.07 -22.45 33.29
CA LYS A 570 -19.64 -22.51 31.93
C LYS A 570 -20.87 -21.61 31.84
N VAL A 571 -21.07 -20.97 30.69
CA VAL A 571 -22.25 -20.14 30.42
C VAL A 571 -23.26 -20.97 29.61
N PRO A 572 -24.30 -21.52 30.25
CA PRO A 572 -25.26 -22.39 29.58
C PRO A 572 -26.07 -21.65 28.52
N GLY A 573 -26.45 -22.35 27.45
CA GLY A 573 -27.35 -21.85 26.41
C GLY A 573 -26.73 -20.85 25.42
N LEU A 574 -25.44 -20.52 25.54
CA LEU A 574 -24.73 -19.66 24.58
C LEU A 574 -23.73 -20.50 23.76
N ILE A 575 -24.06 -20.70 22.48
CA ILE A 575 -23.25 -21.45 21.52
C ILE A 575 -23.19 -20.68 20.20
N PHE A 576 -22.00 -20.32 19.75
CA PHE A 576 -21.80 -19.64 18.47
C PHE A 576 -21.65 -20.66 17.35
N THR A 577 -22.56 -20.62 16.38
CA THR A 577 -22.60 -21.53 15.22
C THR A 577 -22.74 -20.78 13.89
N GLY A 578 -22.17 -19.57 13.78
CA GLY A 578 -22.29 -18.72 12.60
C GLY A 578 -23.74 -18.36 12.24
N VAL A 579 -23.98 -18.07 10.95
CA VAL A 579 -25.30 -17.63 10.44
C VAL A 579 -26.24 -18.83 10.29
N ASN A 580 -25.74 -19.95 9.76
CA ASN A 580 -26.55 -21.07 9.29
C ASN A 580 -26.29 -22.38 10.05
N ASN A 581 -25.94 -22.32 11.34
CA ASN A 581 -25.47 -23.49 12.11
C ASN A 581 -24.26 -24.16 11.44
N GLU A 582 -23.25 -23.35 11.17
CA GLU A 582 -22.06 -23.70 10.39
C GLU A 582 -20.80 -23.78 11.24
N TYR A 583 -19.79 -24.45 10.67
CA TYR A 583 -18.46 -24.62 11.24
C TYR A 583 -17.86 -23.26 11.64
N SER A 584 -17.45 -23.15 12.90
CA SER A 584 -16.91 -21.93 13.50
C SER A 584 -15.81 -22.26 14.51
N ALA A 585 -14.65 -22.69 14.02
CA ALA A 585 -13.56 -23.24 14.82
C ALA A 585 -12.54 -22.18 15.29
N CYS A 586 -11.60 -22.62 16.13
CA CYS A 586 -10.42 -21.94 16.65
C CYS A 586 -10.69 -20.47 17.06
N PRO A 587 -11.60 -20.23 18.02
CA PRO A 587 -11.95 -18.88 18.42
C PRO A 587 -10.79 -18.20 19.15
N VAL A 588 -10.41 -16.99 18.71
CA VAL A 588 -9.57 -16.07 19.48
C VAL A 588 -10.38 -14.86 19.92
N LEU A 589 -10.46 -14.68 21.24
CA LEU A 589 -11.31 -13.69 21.88
C LEU A 589 -10.46 -12.52 22.41
N ARG A 590 -10.88 -11.30 22.14
CA ARG A 590 -10.32 -10.06 22.71
C ARG A 590 -11.43 -9.14 23.17
N TYR A 591 -11.16 -8.33 24.18
CA TYR A 591 -12.10 -7.32 24.65
C TYR A 591 -11.49 -5.93 24.54
N PHE A 592 -12.18 -5.07 23.80
CA PHE A 592 -11.93 -3.64 23.78
C PHE A 592 -13.28 -2.96 23.99
N ALA A 593 -13.43 -2.33 25.16
CA ALA A 593 -14.72 -1.77 25.57
C ALA A 593 -15.35 -0.90 24.46
N PRO A 594 -16.64 -1.10 24.14
CA PRO A 594 -17.60 -1.96 24.85
C PRO A 594 -17.76 -3.38 24.28
N TYR A 595 -16.89 -3.83 23.37
CA TYR A 595 -17.09 -5.05 22.59
C TYR A 595 -16.09 -6.16 22.93
N TYR A 596 -16.61 -7.38 22.99
CA TYR A 596 -15.86 -8.60 22.69
C TYR A 596 -15.72 -8.74 21.18
N TYR A 597 -14.54 -9.12 20.71
CA TYR A 597 -14.21 -9.43 19.33
C TYR A 597 -13.73 -10.87 19.27
N VAL A 598 -14.27 -11.65 18.33
CA VAL A 598 -13.85 -13.04 18.10
C VAL A 598 -13.46 -13.23 16.65
N ILE A 599 -12.24 -13.70 16.41
CA ILE A 599 -11.86 -14.27 15.11
C ILE A 599 -12.07 -15.78 15.21
N TYR A 600 -12.68 -16.38 14.20
CA TYR A 600 -12.94 -17.82 14.13
C TYR A 600 -12.76 -18.31 12.69
N LEU A 601 -12.44 -19.57 12.49
CA LEU A 601 -12.31 -20.17 11.17
C LEU A 601 -13.68 -20.55 10.61
N HIS A 602 -13.96 -20.12 9.38
CA HIS A 602 -15.10 -20.57 8.61
C HIS A 602 -14.66 -21.67 7.63
N ALA A 603 -15.54 -22.65 7.41
CA ALA A 603 -15.34 -23.66 6.38
C ALA A 603 -15.28 -23.04 4.97
N ALA A 604 -14.79 -23.81 3.99
CA ALA A 604 -14.68 -23.33 2.62
C ALA A 604 -16.02 -22.83 2.05
N ILE A 605 -16.01 -21.63 1.47
CA ILE A 605 -17.18 -20.96 0.89
C ILE A 605 -16.93 -20.56 -0.57
N PRO A 606 -17.97 -20.48 -1.41
CA PRO A 606 -17.82 -20.08 -2.81
C PRO A 606 -17.14 -18.71 -2.95
N GLY A 607 -16.17 -18.62 -3.86
CA GLY A 607 -15.44 -17.38 -4.15
C GLY A 607 -14.18 -17.14 -3.32
N HIS A 608 -13.88 -18.03 -2.35
CA HIS A 608 -12.67 -17.95 -1.51
C HIS A 608 -11.83 -19.23 -1.56
N ASN A 609 -10.54 -19.08 -1.32
CA ASN A 609 -9.55 -20.15 -1.32
C ASN A 609 -9.51 -20.90 0.02
N GLY A 610 -10.43 -21.86 0.19
CA GLY A 610 -10.40 -22.82 1.30
C GLY A 610 -10.92 -22.25 2.62
N TRP A 611 -10.26 -22.61 3.73
CA TRP A 611 -10.66 -22.29 5.09
C TRP A 611 -10.19 -20.89 5.47
N VAL A 612 -11.14 -20.01 5.76
CA VAL A 612 -10.90 -18.57 5.87
C VAL A 612 -11.40 -18.01 7.21
N PRO A 613 -10.64 -17.13 7.88
CA PRO A 613 -11.02 -16.56 9.16
C PRO A 613 -12.07 -15.47 9.01
N PHE A 614 -13.10 -15.54 9.84
CA PHE A 614 -14.14 -14.55 10.01
C PHE A 614 -13.95 -13.82 11.35
N LEU A 615 -14.41 -12.59 11.42
CA LEU A 615 -14.40 -11.74 12.61
C LEU A 615 -15.84 -11.33 12.96
N ALA A 616 -16.17 -11.39 14.24
CA ALA A 616 -17.43 -10.92 14.80
C ALA A 616 -17.21 -10.10 16.09
N ARG A 617 -18.16 -9.24 16.45
CA ARG A 617 -18.14 -8.51 17.73
C ARG A 617 -19.47 -8.59 18.49
N SER A 618 -19.44 -8.56 19.81
CA SER A 618 -20.63 -8.58 20.69
C SER A 618 -20.41 -7.76 21.95
N ARG A 619 -21.50 -7.20 22.50
CA ARG A 619 -21.46 -6.53 23.83
C ARG A 619 -21.84 -7.45 24.98
N ASP A 620 -22.57 -8.53 24.70
CA ASP A 620 -23.27 -9.35 25.69
C ASP A 620 -22.99 -10.87 25.55
N LEU A 621 -22.16 -11.26 24.58
CA LEU A 621 -21.91 -12.64 24.15
C LEU A 621 -23.12 -13.34 23.52
N ILE A 622 -24.27 -12.65 23.41
CA ILE A 622 -25.53 -13.16 22.85
C ILE A 622 -25.65 -12.73 21.40
N ALA A 623 -25.70 -11.42 21.16
CA ALA A 623 -25.87 -10.85 19.83
C ALA A 623 -24.49 -10.49 19.25
N TRP A 624 -24.14 -11.09 18.13
CA TRP A 624 -22.87 -10.89 17.45
C TRP A 624 -23.07 -10.28 16.07
N ASP A 625 -22.40 -9.17 15.82
CA ASP A 625 -22.29 -8.58 14.50
C ASP A 625 -21.10 -9.19 13.77
N LEU A 626 -21.33 -9.73 12.57
CA LEU A 626 -20.26 -10.17 11.70
C LEU A 626 -19.64 -8.96 10.98
N SER A 627 -18.32 -8.97 10.86
CA SER A 627 -17.59 -7.95 10.11
C SER A 627 -18.06 -7.94 8.65
N PRO A 628 -18.35 -6.76 8.06
CA PRO A 628 -18.64 -6.62 6.62
C PRO A 628 -17.42 -6.95 5.74
N PHE A 629 -16.24 -7.10 6.34
CA PHE A 629 -15.01 -7.47 5.64
C PHE A 629 -14.63 -8.93 5.77
N ASN A 630 -15.55 -9.79 6.23
CA ASN A 630 -15.31 -11.22 6.25
C ASN A 630 -15.20 -11.80 4.83
N PRO A 631 -14.27 -12.75 4.60
CA PRO A 631 -13.22 -13.18 5.54
C PRO A 631 -12.14 -12.13 5.76
N ILE A 632 -11.52 -12.05 6.94
CA ILE A 632 -10.51 -11.01 7.25
C ILE A 632 -9.13 -11.31 6.65
N MET A 633 -8.87 -12.55 6.24
CA MET A 633 -7.65 -12.99 5.58
C MET A 633 -7.99 -14.15 4.63
N GLU A 634 -7.15 -14.38 3.62
CA GLU A 634 -7.29 -15.51 2.69
C GLU A 634 -5.91 -16.07 2.29
N ALA A 635 -5.83 -17.38 2.04
CA ALA A 635 -4.57 -18.06 1.76
C ALA A 635 -3.93 -17.54 0.46
N ALA A 636 -2.68 -17.05 0.58
CA ALA A 636 -1.91 -16.54 -0.54
C ALA A 636 -1.21 -17.67 -1.31
N ALA A 637 -0.59 -17.35 -2.44
CA ALA A 637 0.22 -18.30 -3.19
C ALA A 637 1.28 -18.95 -2.27
N GLY A 638 1.30 -20.28 -2.23
CA GLY A 638 2.21 -21.05 -1.38
C GLY A 638 1.78 -21.24 0.08
N GLU A 639 0.55 -20.86 0.46
CA GLU A 639 -0.02 -21.15 1.79
C GLU A 639 -1.00 -22.32 1.82
N GLY A 640 -1.28 -22.92 0.66
CA GLY A 640 -2.29 -23.98 0.53
C GLY A 640 -3.70 -23.38 0.52
N ILE A 641 -4.58 -23.94 1.34
CA ILE A 641 -6.01 -23.64 1.38
C ILE A 641 -6.49 -23.33 2.81
N ASN A 642 -5.59 -22.94 3.71
CA ASN A 642 -5.88 -22.78 5.12
C ASN A 642 -5.26 -21.51 5.71
N ASN A 643 -6.05 -20.73 6.45
CA ASN A 643 -5.59 -19.67 7.37
C ASN A 643 -6.32 -19.82 8.72
N SER A 644 -6.03 -20.91 9.45
CA SER A 644 -6.67 -21.26 10.74
C SER A 644 -5.85 -20.85 11.96
N ASP A 645 -6.34 -21.21 13.15
CA ASP A 645 -5.61 -21.14 14.43
C ASP A 645 -4.95 -19.77 14.65
N ILE A 646 -5.76 -18.73 14.41
CA ILE A 646 -5.31 -17.36 14.54
C ILE A 646 -5.15 -17.00 16.00
N ASP A 647 -4.01 -16.42 16.33
CA ASP A 647 -3.84 -15.66 17.57
C ASP A 647 -2.97 -14.43 17.31
N LEU A 648 -3.03 -13.44 18.21
CA LEU A 648 -2.44 -12.13 17.97
C LEU A 648 -1.97 -11.46 19.25
N PHE A 649 -0.91 -10.68 19.10
CA PHE A 649 -0.39 -9.81 20.15
C PHE A 649 -0.03 -8.44 19.60
N GLU A 650 -0.03 -7.45 20.49
CA GLU A 650 0.48 -6.11 20.18
C GLU A 650 1.91 -6.00 20.68
N TYR A 651 2.82 -5.59 19.80
CA TYR A 651 4.21 -5.33 20.13
C TYR A 651 4.68 -4.10 19.36
N GLU A 652 5.35 -3.17 20.04
CA GLU A 652 5.83 -1.91 19.44
C GLU A 652 4.74 -1.13 18.65
N ARG A 653 3.52 -1.08 19.20
CA ARG A 653 2.34 -0.44 18.59
C ARG A 653 1.87 -1.04 17.27
N ARG A 654 2.32 -2.24 16.93
CA ARG A 654 1.86 -3.01 15.77
C ARG A 654 1.17 -4.28 16.23
N THR A 655 0.21 -4.73 15.43
CA THR A 655 -0.52 -5.97 15.69
C THR A 655 0.05 -7.05 14.81
N TYR A 656 0.57 -8.10 15.43
CA TYR A 656 1.08 -9.27 14.72
C TYR A 656 0.08 -10.41 14.89
N VAL A 657 -0.34 -10.95 13.75
CA VAL A 657 -1.32 -12.02 13.62
C VAL A 657 -0.56 -13.28 13.23
N TYR A 658 -0.54 -14.26 14.12
CA TYR A 658 0.00 -15.59 13.85
C TYR A 658 -1.14 -16.48 13.39
N TYR A 659 -0.89 -17.31 12.37
CA TYR A 659 -1.93 -18.15 11.78
C TYR A 659 -1.32 -19.40 11.14
N ALA A 660 -2.05 -20.51 11.19
CA ALA A 660 -1.67 -21.75 10.54
C ALA A 660 -1.99 -21.70 9.03
N THR A 661 -1.06 -22.23 8.23
CA THR A 661 -1.19 -22.45 6.79
C THR A 661 -1.06 -23.93 6.48
N GLY A 662 -1.49 -24.37 5.29
CA GLY A 662 -1.47 -25.79 4.94
C GLY A 662 -2.58 -26.22 4.00
N ASP A 663 -2.69 -27.53 3.79
CA ASP A 663 -3.73 -28.16 3.00
C ASP A 663 -4.84 -28.82 3.85
N GLN A 664 -4.79 -28.65 5.18
CA GLN A 664 -5.70 -29.27 6.14
C GLN A 664 -5.63 -30.81 6.17
N ALA A 665 -4.58 -31.42 5.60
CA ALA A 665 -4.47 -32.87 5.53
C ALA A 665 -3.05 -33.40 5.73
N THR A 666 -2.07 -32.88 5.00
CA THR A 666 -0.74 -33.48 4.88
C THR A 666 0.40 -32.58 5.33
N TRP A 667 0.20 -31.26 5.28
CA TRP A 667 1.23 -30.32 5.73
C TRP A 667 0.60 -29.05 6.29
N GLY A 668 1.35 -28.39 7.15
CA GLY A 668 1.06 -27.02 7.54
C GLY A 668 2.22 -26.37 8.27
N THR A 669 2.08 -25.07 8.50
CA THR A 669 3.02 -24.27 9.31
C THR A 669 2.38 -22.99 9.81
N VAL A 670 2.80 -22.51 10.98
CA VAL A 670 2.45 -21.16 11.45
C VAL A 670 3.24 -20.10 10.68
N ARG A 671 2.53 -19.06 10.22
CA ARG A 671 3.07 -17.84 9.60
C ARG A 671 2.62 -16.60 10.35
N ILE A 672 3.12 -15.44 9.93
CA ILE A 672 2.79 -14.14 10.52
C ILE A 672 2.26 -13.19 9.45
N ALA A 673 1.25 -12.42 9.80
CA ALA A 673 0.88 -11.18 9.14
C ALA A 673 0.94 -10.04 10.15
N MET A 674 1.08 -8.81 9.65
CA MET A 674 1.19 -7.62 10.46
C MET A 674 0.17 -6.59 10.00
N TYR A 675 -0.55 -6.02 10.95
CA TYR A 675 -1.28 -4.77 10.78
C TYR A 675 -0.44 -3.64 11.36
N ASP A 676 -0.21 -2.59 10.57
CA ASP A 676 0.59 -1.41 10.98
C ASP A 676 -0.25 -0.47 11.84
N GLY A 677 -0.56 -0.93 13.06
CA GLY A 677 -1.27 -0.16 14.07
C GLY A 677 -1.63 -0.99 15.31
N PRO A 678 -2.13 -0.33 16.37
CA PRO A 678 -2.53 -0.98 17.62
C PRO A 678 -3.68 -1.97 17.43
N MET A 679 -3.77 -2.95 18.33
CA MET A 679 -4.75 -4.05 18.22
C MET A 679 -6.18 -3.58 18.35
N ARG A 680 -6.43 -2.58 19.21
CA ARG A 680 -7.73 -1.91 19.30
C ARG A 680 -8.17 -1.39 17.94
N GLN A 681 -7.29 -0.68 17.25
CA GLN A 681 -7.57 -0.10 15.93
C GLN A 681 -7.80 -1.20 14.89
N PHE A 682 -7.00 -2.28 14.91
CA PHE A 682 -7.22 -3.45 14.07
C PHE A 682 -8.65 -3.97 14.19
N TYR A 683 -9.16 -4.17 15.40
CA TYR A 683 -10.52 -4.65 15.61
C TYR A 683 -11.60 -3.62 15.25
N GLU A 684 -11.47 -2.39 15.75
CA GLU A 684 -12.48 -1.34 15.54
C GLU A 684 -12.63 -1.01 14.04
N SER A 685 -11.53 -0.99 13.28
CA SER A 685 -11.55 -0.69 11.84
C SER A 685 -12.23 -1.77 10.98
N HIS A 686 -12.43 -2.98 11.51
CA HIS A 686 -13.25 -4.01 10.83
C HIS A 686 -14.75 -3.79 10.98
N PHE A 687 -15.19 -2.82 11.79
CA PHE A 687 -16.62 -2.56 12.03
C PHE A 687 -16.97 -1.07 11.90
N PRO A 688 -16.93 -0.54 10.66
CA PRO A 688 -17.54 0.76 10.33
C PRO A 688 -18.90 1.01 10.95
N GLU A 689 -19.16 2.27 11.32
CA GLU A 689 -20.46 2.71 11.83
C GLU A 689 -21.59 2.55 10.79
N ASP A 690 -21.31 2.81 9.51
CA ASP A 690 -22.34 2.84 8.44
C ASP A 690 -22.45 1.54 7.61
N ALA A 691 -21.69 0.49 7.92
CA ALA A 691 -21.80 -0.75 7.15
C ALA A 691 -22.97 -1.61 7.62
N ALA A 692 -23.73 -2.14 6.66
CA ALA A 692 -24.69 -3.20 6.95
C ALA A 692 -23.94 -4.43 7.47
N MET A 693 -24.31 -4.87 8.68
CA MET A 693 -23.74 -6.04 9.34
C MET A 693 -24.79 -7.14 9.42
N VAL A 694 -24.34 -8.38 9.25
CA VAL A 694 -25.16 -9.56 9.55
C VAL A 694 -25.06 -9.83 11.05
N ARG A 695 -26.21 -9.96 11.71
CA ARG A 695 -26.27 -10.27 13.14
C ARG A 695 -26.65 -11.74 13.37
N VAL A 696 -25.89 -12.41 14.23
CA VAL A 696 -26.13 -13.80 14.66
C VAL A 696 -26.37 -13.85 16.16
N SER A 697 -27.16 -14.82 16.62
CA SER A 697 -27.44 -15.04 18.04
C SER A 697 -26.83 -16.37 18.48
N THR A 698 -26.15 -16.36 19.64
CA THR A 698 -25.62 -17.56 20.29
C THR A 698 -26.63 -18.26 21.18
N GLN A 699 -27.79 -17.66 21.44
CA GLN A 699 -28.84 -18.33 22.22
C GLN A 699 -29.36 -19.55 21.48
N ARG A 700 -29.30 -20.70 22.16
CA ARG A 700 -29.72 -22.01 21.66
C ARG A 700 -30.48 -22.78 22.73
#